data_AF-M7WYE5-F1
#
_entry.id   AF-M7WYE5-F1
#
_cell.length_a   1.000
_cell.length_b   1.000
_cell.length_c   1.000
_cell.angle_alpha   90.00
_cell.angle_beta   90.00
_cell.angle_gamma   90.00
#
_symmetry.space_group_name_H-M   'P 1'
#
loop_
_entity.id
_entity.type
_entity.pdbx_description
1 polymer ?
#
loop_
_entity_poly.entity_id
_entity_poly.type
_entity_poly.pdbx_seq_one_letter_code
_entity_poly.pdbx_strand_id
1 'polypeptide(L)'
;MRRIFGGTSLTGSSTSGSLASDALSSPISTTHDRSSPPATPTSEYPLGTDAHGEPKKGWFGGLGGGLTRSGSGKLTRPDTVSTTASGSGQTGNSSSMTLQPAPEDFEPERLPFGQARSPPPPTSPDRGHTRSSSHSSFGTALPPRGTGANGRPFSPEAALSASTSAMQKDSLMIELLSGAAVVEAKDYDILSWEEMQELKKEHALLATRLTSLNRSVALETRLRDSAAKLVRLSAPASTLPPSNPGSPARPRVTREQAEAQLATAQAKLDALESDLRKQTARDAELQGRLLRHTAGVLAIALRRKEEEIQQTSVFQPSLPVPSSAHRDTHSPPGSATLPRFDGAHFFAGNREAVVPLPRANGSPYASPQPGQSGTFGANAVQLQHDLAEQTSKVKELEGQVADLERALDATKQQAEEEIRAVKGDLENVRSRASQEQAGAQERIRSLEEEVERFREEVDQARADHEHARSETEDARREAEEHRSQLAAFQGSSGDAQRDLEAVKQEAQDSSRKLRDVGMELAEAQHKLEEVEERVKELEEELQRTEEETAAERREWEEKLKVAEAGAASTASAEAQPASDAAAEARVRQLESERQAVVQSIGDVLRRHRMRPTLGVALRESPAFDDTTERDDLPAYLSSTLDSHFDKLTSHVNELNSLRDEHDTGRSDLEAELDQAHERCQNLEADVASVQAERDSLETELDLLRSQSQEHESRIASLSTLESQLEEAKAAELRGREELAAAQSRIAALEGQLGEHDKASSRLQDLWQSMPPLDESAPRSAAATLPGRKQLGSLFKKGATGPASFSPADFSVDSLVERVRTLSTEHQQLTQRLASLEEEKGSAEESRKKSADAQGSLEAKVKELEERIEVSAKQEVSMLERLNDLTESLETTRAEKRKLEMQIRTLEADKAALQEKVDAAAARPAPTPSVPAASTAGDGELQELRDQISDLEEELADAQKREQRTRAQLLEELSTVQSEVSSLKTQLRQAQRKLGAKA
;
A
#
# COMPACT_ATOMS: atom_id res chain seq x y z
N MET A 1 10.36 -40.11 75.51
CA MET A 1 9.25 -39.12 75.66
C MET A 1 8.61 -38.88 74.29
N ARG A 2 7.64 -37.94 74.19
CA ARG A 2 6.77 -37.68 73.01
C ARG A 2 7.56 -37.43 71.70
N ARG A 3 7.14 -38.00 70.55
CA ARG A 3 6.46 -37.38 69.36
C ARG A 3 7.32 -36.38 68.54
N ILE A 4 7.23 -36.22 67.21
CA ILE A 4 6.51 -36.89 66.08
C ILE A 4 7.22 -36.50 64.73
N PHE A 5 7.06 -37.30 63.66
CA PHE A 5 7.33 -37.12 62.19
C PHE A 5 8.02 -35.83 61.64
N GLY A 6 8.77 -35.85 60.52
CA GLY A 6 9.30 -36.97 59.71
C GLY A 6 9.03 -36.92 58.18
N GLY A 7 10.10 -36.75 57.38
CA GLY A 7 10.18 -37.19 55.96
C GLY A 7 9.65 -36.22 54.87
N THR A 8 10.13 -36.26 53.61
CA THR A 8 11.19 -37.10 52.99
C THR A 8 11.89 -36.39 51.82
N SER A 9 13.20 -36.59 51.67
CA SER A 9 13.99 -36.27 50.46
C SER A 9 14.92 -37.45 50.12
N LEU A 10 14.88 -37.94 48.88
CA LEU A 10 15.64 -39.10 48.39
C LEU A 10 16.14 -38.77 46.96
N THR A 11 17.46 -38.64 46.72
CA THR A 11 18.39 -39.67 46.18
C THR A 11 17.96 -40.27 44.84
N GLY A 12 18.79 -40.43 43.80
CA GLY A 12 20.24 -40.22 43.60
C GLY A 12 20.52 -40.38 42.09
N SER A 13 21.69 -40.79 41.56
CA SER A 13 22.99 -41.15 42.13
C SER A 13 24.02 -41.10 41.00
N SER A 14 25.18 -40.48 41.19
CA SER A 14 26.27 -40.50 40.18
C SER A 14 27.10 -41.78 40.29
N THR A 15 27.54 -42.34 39.16
CA THR A 15 28.55 -43.42 39.10
C THR A 15 29.62 -43.12 38.06
N SER A 16 30.87 -43.37 38.40
CA SER A 16 32.08 -42.95 37.68
C SER A 16 32.50 -43.89 36.54
N GLY A 17 33.13 -43.33 35.50
CA GLY A 17 33.95 -44.07 34.54
C GLY A 17 35.03 -43.15 33.97
N SER A 18 36.30 -43.49 34.17
CA SER A 18 37.47 -42.76 33.63
C SER A 18 38.47 -43.77 33.08
N LEU A 19 39.01 -43.47 31.90
CA LEU A 19 40.16 -44.05 31.17
C LEU A 19 40.13 -43.39 29.77
N ALA A 20 41.19 -43.18 28.98
CA ALA A 20 42.60 -42.82 29.16
C ALA A 20 43.31 -43.16 27.82
N SER A 21 44.08 -42.21 27.30
CA SER A 21 45.21 -42.41 26.37
C SER A 21 44.98 -42.75 24.87
N ASP A 22 46.01 -42.39 24.11
CA ASP A 22 46.45 -42.85 22.78
C ASP A 22 45.61 -42.53 21.51
N ALA A 23 46.17 -42.57 20.28
CA ALA A 23 47.37 -41.95 19.69
C ALA A 23 47.57 -42.43 18.22
N LEU A 24 48.16 -41.57 17.35
CA LEU A 24 48.85 -41.87 16.07
C LEU A 24 48.07 -42.39 14.80
N SER A 25 48.06 -41.52 13.77
CA SER A 25 48.66 -41.74 12.41
C SER A 25 48.03 -42.57 11.26
N SER A 26 48.05 -41.94 10.06
CA SER A 26 48.29 -42.51 8.68
C SER A 26 47.15 -43.33 8.01
N PRO A 27 47.12 -43.57 6.65
CA PRO A 27 48.13 -43.45 5.55
C PRO A 27 47.82 -42.34 4.49
N ILE A 28 48.65 -41.88 3.52
CA ILE A 28 49.66 -42.46 2.56
C ILE A 28 48.99 -43.10 1.30
N SER A 29 48.70 -42.35 0.21
CA SER A 29 49.49 -42.13 -1.06
C SER A 29 48.66 -42.54 -2.32
N THR A 30 48.96 -42.29 -3.61
CA THR A 30 50.24 -42.05 -4.35
C THR A 30 50.05 -41.33 -5.72
N THR A 31 50.97 -40.42 -6.05
CA THR A 31 51.52 -39.94 -7.36
C THR A 31 50.95 -40.35 -8.75
N HIS A 32 50.90 -39.38 -9.70
CA HIS A 32 51.86 -39.31 -10.84
C HIS A 32 51.89 -37.93 -11.57
N ASP A 33 52.92 -37.68 -12.39
CA ASP A 33 53.28 -36.39 -13.03
C ASP A 33 54.19 -36.61 -14.28
N ARG A 34 54.16 -35.73 -15.31
CA ARG A 34 55.22 -35.59 -16.37
C ARG A 34 55.10 -34.41 -17.38
N SER A 35 55.91 -33.36 -17.15
CA SER A 35 56.77 -32.54 -18.07
C SER A 35 56.64 -32.48 -19.63
N SER A 36 56.83 -31.25 -20.18
CA SER A 36 56.95 -30.75 -21.59
C SER A 36 58.37 -30.92 -22.25
N PRO A 37 58.89 -30.15 -23.28
CA PRO A 37 58.33 -29.21 -24.30
C PRO A 37 58.73 -29.43 -25.84
N PRO A 38 59.52 -28.59 -26.61
CA PRO A 38 59.05 -27.92 -27.88
C PRO A 38 59.99 -27.94 -29.15
N ALA A 39 59.58 -27.36 -30.33
CA ALA A 39 60.47 -26.81 -31.42
C ALA A 39 59.74 -26.17 -32.67
N THR A 40 60.50 -25.54 -33.60
CA THR A 40 60.16 -24.85 -34.89
C THR A 40 61.35 -24.96 -35.92
N PRO A 41 61.58 -24.21 -37.05
CA PRO A 41 60.80 -23.21 -37.88
C PRO A 41 60.95 -23.23 -39.46
N THR A 42 60.17 -22.37 -40.18
CA THR A 42 60.44 -21.62 -41.47
C THR A 42 60.77 -22.24 -42.88
N SER A 43 60.39 -21.48 -43.94
CA SER A 43 60.91 -21.42 -45.36
C SER A 43 60.48 -22.50 -46.40
N GLU A 44 60.37 -22.29 -47.74
CA GLU A 44 60.56 -21.12 -48.66
C GLU A 44 59.93 -21.31 -50.10
N TYR A 45 59.49 -20.20 -50.79
CA TYR A 45 59.40 -19.90 -52.26
C TYR A 45 58.72 -20.85 -53.32
N PRO A 46 58.51 -20.47 -54.63
CA PRO A 46 57.87 -19.24 -55.19
C PRO A 46 56.97 -19.41 -56.49
N LEU A 47 56.30 -18.31 -56.91
CA LEU A 47 55.84 -17.91 -58.29
C LEU A 47 54.69 -18.65 -59.05
N GLY A 48 53.74 -17.92 -59.69
CA GLY A 48 52.76 -18.54 -60.64
C GLY A 48 51.46 -17.85 -61.16
N THR A 49 51.36 -16.51 -61.32
CA THR A 49 50.39 -15.75 -62.18
C THR A 49 48.85 -16.04 -62.22
N ASP A 50 48.09 -15.00 -61.80
CA ASP A 50 46.97 -14.31 -62.50
C ASP A 50 45.46 -14.73 -62.46
N ALA A 51 44.64 -13.73 -62.07
CA ALA A 51 43.22 -13.41 -62.39
C ALA A 51 42.08 -14.40 -62.03
N HIS A 52 40.95 -14.00 -61.41
CA HIS A 52 40.50 -12.76 -60.75
C HIS A 52 39.85 -13.16 -59.40
N GLY A 53 40.08 -12.41 -58.31
CA GLY A 53 39.98 -12.97 -56.95
C GLY A 53 38.88 -12.46 -56.00
N GLU A 54 38.29 -13.41 -55.29
CA GLU A 54 38.02 -13.32 -53.83
C GLU A 54 39.29 -13.78 -53.05
N PRO A 55 39.29 -14.08 -51.72
CA PRO A 55 38.56 -13.50 -50.58
C PRO A 55 39.48 -13.09 -49.39
N LYS A 56 38.88 -12.39 -48.39
CA LYS A 56 39.24 -12.35 -46.95
C LYS A 56 40.61 -11.81 -46.46
N LYS A 57 40.48 -10.80 -45.59
CA LYS A 57 41.37 -10.33 -44.51
C LYS A 57 42.62 -9.52 -44.87
N GLY A 58 42.63 -8.27 -44.42
CA GLY A 58 43.83 -7.44 -44.21
C GLY A 58 43.81 -6.81 -42.82
N TRP A 59 44.84 -7.09 -42.02
CA TRP A 59 45.24 -6.31 -40.84
C TRP A 59 46.53 -5.57 -41.22
N PHE A 60 47.05 -4.70 -40.34
CA PHE A 60 48.05 -3.65 -40.60
C PHE A 60 47.56 -2.44 -41.46
N GLY A 61 47.97 -1.20 -41.16
CA GLY A 61 48.64 -0.74 -39.93
C GLY A 61 49.49 0.53 -40.08
N GLY A 62 49.72 1.20 -38.94
CA GLY A 62 50.86 2.09 -38.72
C GLY A 62 50.64 3.59 -38.96
N LEU A 63 50.28 4.33 -37.90
CA LEU A 63 50.58 5.75 -37.59
C LEU A 63 49.71 6.17 -36.38
N GLY A 64 50.21 6.59 -35.21
CA GLY A 64 51.58 6.56 -34.68
C GLY A 64 51.68 7.21 -33.27
N GLY A 65 52.54 6.71 -32.39
CA GLY A 65 52.74 7.22 -31.00
C GLY A 65 51.67 6.77 -30.00
N GLY A 66 51.90 6.72 -28.68
CA GLY A 66 53.11 6.94 -27.87
C GLY A 66 53.00 6.18 -26.53
N LEU A 67 54.11 5.95 -25.81
CA LEU A 67 54.22 4.88 -24.80
C LEU A 67 54.32 5.36 -23.33
N THR A 68 54.15 4.41 -22.39
CA THR A 68 54.61 4.40 -20.96
C THR A 68 53.87 5.20 -19.86
N ARG A 69 53.96 4.85 -18.54
CA ARG A 69 54.19 3.56 -17.79
C ARG A 69 54.22 3.84 -16.25
N SER A 70 53.63 2.93 -15.45
CA SER A 70 53.98 2.61 -14.02
C SER A 70 53.96 3.70 -12.92
N GLY A 71 53.18 3.39 -11.87
CA GLY A 71 53.75 3.22 -10.51
C GLY A 71 53.44 4.32 -9.49
N SER A 72 52.91 3.91 -8.34
CA SER A 72 52.67 4.77 -7.16
C SER A 72 53.58 4.39 -5.99
N GLY A 73 53.98 5.38 -5.18
CA GLY A 73 54.60 5.11 -3.88
C GLY A 73 55.42 6.25 -3.27
N LYS A 74 54.86 6.89 -2.22
CA LYS A 74 55.54 7.70 -1.17
C LYS A 74 56.16 9.03 -1.66
N LEU A 75 56.34 10.09 -0.85
CA LEU A 75 55.99 10.43 0.54
C LEU A 75 56.00 11.98 0.67
N THR A 76 55.26 12.59 1.62
CA THR A 76 55.76 13.53 2.69
C THR A 76 54.64 14.26 3.44
N ARG A 77 54.89 14.59 4.71
CA ARG A 77 54.19 15.55 5.59
C ARG A 77 54.92 16.92 5.54
N PRO A 78 54.34 18.05 5.98
CA PRO A 78 54.15 18.44 7.40
C PRO A 78 52.67 18.76 7.73
N ASP A 79 52.14 18.73 8.97
CA ASP A 79 52.46 19.47 10.22
C ASP A 79 52.19 20.99 10.06
N THR A 80 51.35 21.68 10.86
CA THR A 80 51.42 21.86 12.33
C THR A 80 50.18 22.58 12.95
N VAL A 81 49.99 22.45 14.28
CA VAL A 81 49.44 23.46 15.25
C VAL A 81 47.91 23.76 15.34
N SER A 82 47.27 23.09 16.31
CA SER A 82 46.65 23.64 17.55
C SER A 82 45.44 24.62 17.59
N THR A 83 44.39 24.14 18.31
CA THR A 83 43.76 24.77 19.51
C THR A 83 42.92 26.07 19.41
N THR A 84 41.61 25.96 19.68
CA THR A 84 40.79 26.65 20.74
C THR A 84 39.33 26.13 20.60
N ALA A 85 38.57 25.75 21.65
CA ALA A 85 37.99 26.54 22.74
C ALA A 85 37.04 27.67 22.24
N SER A 86 35.85 27.94 22.79
CA SER A 86 34.98 27.22 23.75
C SER A 86 33.61 27.92 23.72
N GLY A 87 32.51 27.19 23.94
CA GLY A 87 31.26 27.82 24.33
C GLY A 87 31.29 28.22 25.81
N SER A 88 30.95 29.47 26.14
CA SER A 88 30.77 29.92 27.53
C SER A 88 29.64 30.94 27.68
N GLY A 89 28.56 30.53 28.33
CA GLY A 89 27.49 31.44 28.78
C GLY A 89 27.72 31.93 30.21
N GLN A 90 27.24 33.14 30.53
CA GLN A 90 27.16 33.82 31.84
C GLN A 90 26.32 35.10 31.61
N THR A 91 25.57 35.74 32.54
CA THR A 91 25.14 35.57 33.94
C THR A 91 23.77 36.29 34.08
N GLY A 92 22.96 36.22 35.16
CA GLY A 92 23.02 35.50 36.44
C GLY A 92 22.12 36.18 37.51
N ASN A 93 22.12 35.64 38.74
CA ASN A 93 21.64 36.23 40.01
C ASN A 93 20.21 36.82 40.12
N SER A 94 19.41 36.29 41.05
CA SER A 94 19.23 36.89 42.40
C SER A 94 18.37 36.02 43.33
N SER A 95 18.29 36.37 44.62
CA SER A 95 17.90 35.47 45.72
C SER A 95 16.62 35.88 46.45
N SER A 96 15.89 34.91 47.03
CA SER A 96 15.40 35.00 48.42
C SER A 96 14.85 33.66 48.94
N MET A 97 14.81 33.48 50.26
CA MET A 97 14.16 32.36 50.95
C MET A 97 12.75 32.75 51.41
N THR A 98 11.80 31.82 51.35
CA THR A 98 10.72 31.64 52.34
C THR A 98 10.39 30.15 52.42
N LEU A 99 9.92 29.67 53.58
CA LEU A 99 9.74 28.25 53.90
C LEU A 99 8.25 27.80 53.87
N GLN A 100 8.06 26.47 54.00
CA GLN A 100 6.81 25.75 54.31
C GLN A 100 5.87 25.38 53.13
N PRO A 101 5.13 24.24 53.20
CA PRO A 101 5.61 23.05 52.47
C PRO A 101 4.56 22.14 51.76
N ALA A 102 5.04 21.43 50.73
CA ALA A 102 4.54 20.13 50.20
C ALA A 102 3.11 20.11 49.58
N PRO A 103 2.72 19.06 48.82
CA PRO A 103 3.49 17.87 48.41
C PRO A 103 3.74 17.73 46.88
N GLU A 104 4.35 16.61 46.55
CA GLU A 104 4.71 16.05 45.24
C GLU A 104 3.70 16.25 44.08
N ASP A 105 4.23 16.66 42.92
CA ASP A 105 3.72 16.32 41.58
C ASP A 105 4.85 15.67 40.78
N PHE A 106 4.55 14.58 40.07
CA PHE A 106 5.49 13.80 39.25
C PHE A 106 4.87 13.64 37.86
N GLU A 107 5.41 14.31 36.83
CA GLU A 107 5.02 14.07 35.43
C GLU A 107 6.09 13.25 34.69
N PRO A 108 5.74 12.05 34.20
CA PRO A 108 6.59 11.27 33.29
C PRO A 108 5.93 11.10 31.91
N GLU A 109 6.15 12.06 31.02
CA GLU A 109 6.20 11.78 29.56
C GLU A 109 7.62 11.28 29.22
N ARG A 110 7.85 10.27 28.35
CA ARG A 110 7.03 9.71 27.27
C ARG A 110 7.36 8.21 26.99
N LEU A 111 6.31 7.46 26.60
CA LEU A 111 6.32 6.38 25.58
C LEU A 111 7.07 5.05 25.90
N PRO A 112 6.85 3.95 25.12
CA PRO A 112 6.05 3.83 23.90
C PRO A 112 4.96 2.71 23.86
N PHE A 113 4.20 2.74 22.75
CA PHE A 113 3.36 1.70 22.14
C PHE A 113 1.91 1.45 22.62
N GLY A 114 0.99 1.49 21.65
CA GLY A 114 0.10 0.34 21.40
C GLY A 114 -1.38 0.50 21.73
N GLN A 115 -2.13 1.36 21.00
CA GLN A 115 -3.59 1.29 21.00
C GLN A 115 -4.07 0.17 20.06
N ALA A 116 -5.06 -0.61 20.48
CA ALA A 116 -5.86 -1.47 19.61
C ALA A 116 -7.29 -0.90 19.51
N ARG A 117 -7.88 -0.92 18.31
CA ARG A 117 -9.26 -0.45 18.07
C ARG A 117 -10.30 -1.58 18.22
N SER A 118 -11.55 -1.18 18.43
CA SER A 118 -12.70 -2.05 18.73
C SER A 118 -13.53 -2.42 17.49
N PRO A 119 -14.08 -3.64 17.39
CA PRO A 119 -15.00 -4.04 16.31
C PRO A 119 -16.44 -3.54 16.53
N PRO A 120 -17.28 -3.49 15.46
CA PRO A 120 -18.69 -3.11 15.55
C PRO A 120 -19.62 -4.24 16.08
N PRO A 121 -20.78 -3.90 16.70
CA PRO A 121 -21.69 -4.88 17.33
C PRO A 121 -22.72 -5.51 16.35
N PRO A 122 -23.30 -6.69 16.70
CA PRO A 122 -24.18 -7.46 15.82
C PRO A 122 -25.69 -7.17 16.00
N THR A 123 -26.51 -7.59 15.02
CA THR A 123 -27.97 -7.61 15.11
C THR A 123 -28.55 -9.03 15.01
N SER A 124 -29.61 -9.32 15.77
CA SER A 124 -30.38 -10.56 15.81
C SER A 124 -31.65 -10.36 16.68
N PRO A 125 -32.66 -11.25 16.64
CA PRO A 125 -33.27 -11.87 15.46
C PRO A 125 -34.82 -11.89 15.54
N ASP A 126 -35.53 -12.17 14.43
CA ASP A 126 -36.75 -12.99 14.51
C ASP A 126 -37.11 -13.69 13.18
N ARG A 127 -38.04 -14.66 13.23
CA ARG A 127 -38.54 -15.52 12.14
C ARG A 127 -40.05 -15.33 11.95
N GLY A 128 -40.59 -15.53 10.74
CA GLY A 128 -42.06 -15.59 10.61
C GLY A 128 -42.68 -15.67 9.20
N HIS A 129 -42.47 -16.78 8.49
CA HIS A 129 -43.07 -17.17 7.20
C HIS A 129 -44.51 -16.68 6.87
N THR A 130 -44.76 -16.22 5.64
CA THR A 130 -45.67 -16.80 4.60
C THR A 130 -45.84 -15.83 3.41
N ARG A 131 -45.46 -16.17 2.17
CA ARG A 131 -46.20 -16.94 1.12
C ARG A 131 -47.43 -16.23 0.50
N SER A 132 -47.29 -15.90 -0.80
CA SER A 132 -48.25 -16.14 -1.91
C SER A 132 -48.95 -14.95 -2.61
N SER A 133 -48.78 -14.94 -3.95
CA SER A 133 -49.77 -14.64 -5.01
C SER A 133 -50.59 -13.34 -5.01
N SER A 134 -50.31 -12.50 -6.02
CA SER A 134 -51.16 -12.16 -7.17
C SER A 134 -52.60 -11.63 -7.01
N HIS A 135 -52.99 -10.84 -8.04
CA HIS A 135 -54.31 -10.28 -8.39
C HIS A 135 -54.64 -8.88 -7.81
N SER A 136 -55.37 -7.98 -8.46
CA SER A 136 -55.76 -7.75 -9.87
C SER A 136 -56.81 -6.60 -9.91
N SER A 137 -56.62 -5.61 -10.80
CA SER A 137 -57.68 -4.85 -11.51
C SER A 137 -58.57 -3.77 -10.85
N PHE A 138 -58.92 -2.77 -11.68
CA PHE A 138 -59.86 -1.63 -11.52
C PHE A 138 -59.51 -0.56 -10.45
N GLY A 139 -59.63 0.76 -10.70
CA GLY A 139 -60.04 1.51 -11.92
C GLY A 139 -60.48 2.96 -11.59
N THR A 140 -60.70 3.93 -12.49
CA THR A 140 -60.42 4.10 -13.94
C THR A 140 -60.79 5.54 -14.37
N ALA A 141 -59.87 6.39 -14.90
CA ALA A 141 -60.20 7.49 -15.85
C ALA A 141 -58.96 8.15 -16.53
N LEU A 142 -59.17 8.76 -17.70
CA LEU A 142 -58.19 9.36 -18.64
C LEU A 142 -58.80 10.60 -19.35
N PRO A 143 -58.06 11.38 -20.20
CA PRO A 143 -56.63 11.73 -20.20
C PRO A 143 -56.44 13.27 -19.96
N PRO A 144 -56.29 14.25 -20.91
CA PRO A 144 -56.00 14.27 -22.37
C PRO A 144 -54.82 15.19 -22.84
N ARG A 145 -53.83 14.58 -23.53
CA ARG A 145 -53.28 14.98 -24.86
C ARG A 145 -52.65 16.39 -25.09
N GLY A 146 -51.34 16.43 -25.34
CA GLY A 146 -50.66 17.59 -26.00
C GLY A 146 -49.17 17.39 -26.33
N THR A 147 -48.83 17.32 -27.62
CA THR A 147 -47.48 17.37 -28.24
C THR A 147 -46.74 18.70 -27.97
N GLY A 148 -45.41 18.84 -27.99
CA GLY A 148 -44.29 17.89 -28.22
C GLY A 148 -43.03 18.58 -28.82
N ALA A 149 -41.88 17.88 -28.81
CA ALA A 149 -40.62 18.13 -29.55
C ALA A 149 -39.58 19.21 -29.10
N ASN A 150 -38.32 18.75 -28.97
CA ASN A 150 -37.01 19.39 -29.21
C ASN A 150 -36.48 20.53 -28.28
N GLY A 151 -35.21 20.44 -27.84
CA GLY A 151 -34.57 21.51 -27.02
C GLY A 151 -33.05 21.49 -26.72
N ARG A 152 -32.37 20.33 -26.63
CA ARG A 152 -30.95 20.13 -26.17
C ARG A 152 -30.64 20.46 -24.68
N PRO A 153 -29.56 19.89 -24.10
CA PRO A 153 -29.15 20.08 -22.70
C PRO A 153 -27.94 21.03 -22.50
N PHE A 154 -27.48 21.12 -21.24
CA PHE A 154 -26.34 21.87 -20.67
C PHE A 154 -26.52 23.37 -20.32
N SER A 155 -26.55 23.63 -19.01
CA SER A 155 -25.91 24.79 -18.37
C SER A 155 -25.36 24.33 -17.00
N PRO A 156 -24.08 24.58 -16.65
CA PRO A 156 -23.40 23.92 -15.52
C PRO A 156 -23.63 24.58 -14.14
N GLU A 157 -24.70 25.36 -13.96
CA GLU A 157 -24.93 26.17 -12.75
C GLU A 157 -25.73 25.44 -11.66
N ALA A 158 -26.56 24.45 -12.03
CA ALA A 158 -27.45 23.76 -11.09
C ALA A 158 -26.73 22.84 -10.07
N ALA A 159 -25.55 22.32 -10.41
CA ALA A 159 -24.83 21.35 -9.57
C ALA A 159 -24.35 21.94 -8.24
N LEU A 160 -23.91 23.21 -8.24
CA LEU A 160 -23.40 23.87 -7.03
C LEU A 160 -24.52 24.20 -6.03
N SER A 161 -25.74 24.52 -6.49
CA SER A 161 -26.91 24.70 -5.62
C SER A 161 -27.43 23.40 -5.03
N ALA A 162 -27.25 22.26 -5.71
CA ALA A 162 -27.59 20.95 -5.15
C ALA A 162 -26.68 20.63 -3.96
N SER A 163 -25.35 20.82 -4.11
CA SER A 163 -24.33 20.57 -3.09
C SER A 163 -24.56 21.40 -1.81
N THR A 164 -24.77 22.71 -1.93
CA THR A 164 -25.04 23.55 -0.75
C THR A 164 -26.35 23.14 -0.04
N SER A 165 -27.37 22.71 -0.78
CA SER A 165 -28.60 22.17 -0.19
C SER A 165 -28.43 20.81 0.49
N ALA A 166 -27.41 20.03 0.12
CA ALA A 166 -27.07 18.77 0.77
C ALA A 166 -26.33 19.08 2.09
N MET A 167 -25.23 19.85 2.03
CA MET A 167 -24.48 20.22 3.23
C MET A 167 -25.30 21.01 4.26
N GLN A 168 -26.32 21.77 3.83
CA GLN A 168 -27.30 22.39 4.75
C GLN A 168 -28.22 21.37 5.44
N LYS A 169 -28.68 20.33 4.73
CA LYS A 169 -29.45 19.22 5.35
C LYS A 169 -28.56 18.41 6.29
N ASP A 170 -27.32 18.15 5.89
CA ASP A 170 -26.35 17.42 6.70
C ASP A 170 -25.96 18.23 7.95
N SER A 171 -25.78 19.55 7.83
CA SER A 171 -25.58 20.45 8.98
C SER A 171 -26.78 20.41 9.94
N LEU A 172 -28.01 20.52 9.43
CA LEU A 172 -29.22 20.45 10.27
C LEU A 172 -29.45 19.05 10.86
N MET A 173 -29.03 17.99 10.16
CA MET A 173 -29.08 16.62 10.64
C MET A 173 -28.03 16.36 11.72
N ILE A 174 -26.81 16.89 11.57
CA ILE A 174 -25.75 16.85 12.58
C ILE A 174 -26.15 17.69 13.81
N GLU A 175 -26.77 18.85 13.63
CA GLU A 175 -27.32 19.67 14.72
C GLU A 175 -28.46 18.93 15.45
N LEU A 176 -29.38 18.29 14.72
CA LEU A 176 -30.45 17.49 15.32
C LEU A 176 -29.93 16.24 16.05
N LEU A 177 -28.95 15.53 15.46
CA LEU A 177 -28.36 14.32 16.06
C LEU A 177 -27.47 14.64 17.25
N SER A 178 -26.69 15.72 17.21
CA SER A 178 -25.90 16.17 18.35
C SER A 178 -26.78 16.76 19.47
N GLY A 179 -27.84 17.49 19.12
CA GLY A 179 -28.87 17.91 20.08
C GLY A 179 -29.57 16.72 20.74
N ALA A 180 -29.95 15.70 19.98
CA ALA A 180 -30.50 14.45 20.51
C ALA A 180 -29.49 13.72 21.42
N ALA A 181 -28.23 13.60 21.00
CA ALA A 181 -27.17 12.98 21.79
C ALA A 181 -26.86 13.74 23.09
N VAL A 182 -26.95 15.08 23.09
CA VAL A 182 -26.82 15.90 24.32
C VAL A 182 -28.03 15.73 25.25
N VAL A 183 -29.23 15.54 24.70
CA VAL A 183 -30.44 15.22 25.49
C VAL A 183 -30.36 13.81 26.08
N GLU A 184 -29.85 12.82 25.35
CA GLU A 184 -29.64 11.45 25.83
C GLU A 184 -28.50 11.39 26.87
N ALA A 185 -27.36 12.03 26.60
CA ALA A 185 -26.21 12.05 27.49
C ALA A 185 -26.42 12.86 28.79
N LYS A 186 -27.49 13.65 28.87
CA LYS A 186 -27.91 14.35 30.10
C LYS A 186 -28.25 13.39 31.24
N ASP A 187 -28.75 12.20 30.91
CA ASP A 187 -29.19 11.20 31.90
C ASP A 187 -28.11 10.13 32.17
N TYR A 188 -26.84 10.41 31.82
CA TYR A 188 -25.68 9.58 32.15
C TYR A 188 -25.02 10.01 33.46
N ASP A 189 -24.70 9.03 34.32
CA ASP A 189 -24.05 9.24 35.61
C ASP A 189 -22.63 9.84 35.45
N ILE A 190 -22.43 11.03 36.01
CA ILE A 190 -21.11 11.65 36.12
C ILE A 190 -20.45 11.15 37.42
N LEU A 191 -19.69 10.07 37.25
CA LEU A 191 -18.78 9.48 38.24
C LEU A 191 -17.86 10.53 38.86
N SER A 192 -17.53 10.37 40.15
CA SER A 192 -16.50 11.19 40.79
C SER A 192 -15.11 10.91 40.23
N TRP A 193 -14.15 11.81 40.51
CA TRP A 193 -12.76 11.64 40.09
C TRP A 193 -12.13 10.35 40.66
N GLU A 194 -12.45 10.01 41.90
CA GLU A 194 -11.92 8.80 42.57
C GLU A 194 -12.47 7.53 41.90
N GLU A 195 -13.80 7.44 41.70
CA GLU A 195 -14.45 6.32 41.01
C GLU A 195 -13.99 6.19 39.56
N MET A 196 -13.81 7.30 38.83
CA MET A 196 -13.29 7.29 37.46
C MET A 196 -11.86 6.74 37.40
N GLN A 197 -11.01 7.10 38.37
CA GLN A 197 -9.63 6.61 38.46
C GLN A 197 -9.56 5.16 38.94
N GLU A 198 -10.49 4.71 39.77
CA GLU A 198 -10.64 3.30 40.13
C GLU A 198 -11.08 2.46 38.92
N LEU A 199 -12.12 2.87 38.20
CA LEU A 199 -12.61 2.20 36.98
C LEU A 199 -11.55 2.17 35.87
N LYS A 200 -10.70 3.20 35.73
CA LYS A 200 -9.54 3.19 34.82
C LYS A 200 -8.47 2.17 35.24
N LYS A 201 -8.20 2.03 36.55
CA LYS A 201 -7.27 1.01 37.08
C LYS A 201 -7.84 -0.40 36.90
N GLU A 202 -9.12 -0.60 37.20
CA GLU A 202 -9.81 -1.87 36.93
C GLU A 202 -9.79 -2.21 35.44
N HIS A 203 -10.02 -1.23 34.56
CA HIS A 203 -9.96 -1.43 33.11
C HIS A 203 -8.58 -1.89 32.64
N ALA A 204 -7.50 -1.22 33.08
CA ALA A 204 -6.13 -1.63 32.77
C ALA A 204 -5.77 -3.03 33.32
N LEU A 205 -6.25 -3.36 34.52
CA LEU A 205 -6.08 -4.69 35.12
C LEU A 205 -6.89 -5.78 34.40
N LEU A 206 -8.10 -5.47 33.90
CA LEU A 206 -8.86 -6.39 33.06
C LEU A 206 -8.24 -6.54 31.66
N ALA A 207 -7.72 -5.48 31.05
CA ALA A 207 -7.05 -5.53 29.76
C ALA A 207 -5.79 -6.43 29.82
N THR A 208 -4.93 -6.25 30.81
CA THR A 208 -3.77 -7.15 31.03
C THR A 208 -4.22 -8.59 31.28
N ARG A 209 -5.28 -8.81 32.09
CA ARG A 209 -5.86 -10.14 32.30
C ARG A 209 -6.43 -10.75 31.00
N LEU A 210 -7.10 -9.98 30.15
CA LEU A 210 -7.62 -10.43 28.86
C LEU A 210 -6.51 -10.88 27.92
N THR A 211 -5.40 -10.13 27.81
CA THR A 211 -4.24 -10.59 27.02
C THR A 211 -3.64 -11.90 27.56
N SER A 212 -3.63 -12.10 28.88
CA SER A 212 -3.18 -13.36 29.49
C SER A 212 -4.14 -14.52 29.22
N LEU A 213 -5.46 -14.27 29.25
CA LEU A 213 -6.49 -15.26 28.93
C LEU A 213 -6.43 -15.67 27.46
N ASN A 214 -6.34 -14.73 26.52
CA ASN A 214 -6.22 -15.02 25.09
C ASN A 214 -4.96 -15.87 24.79
N ARG A 215 -3.83 -15.56 25.43
CA ARG A 215 -2.61 -16.39 25.33
C ARG A 215 -2.83 -17.81 25.89
N SER A 216 -3.54 -17.95 27.02
CA SER A 216 -3.84 -19.26 27.60
C SER A 216 -4.81 -20.10 26.75
N VAL A 217 -5.81 -19.46 26.13
CA VAL A 217 -6.73 -20.09 25.16
C VAL A 217 -5.94 -20.59 23.95
N ALA A 218 -5.11 -19.73 23.33
CA ALA A 218 -4.29 -20.13 22.18
C ALA A 218 -3.33 -21.30 22.48
N LEU A 219 -2.82 -21.39 23.71
CA LEU A 219 -1.99 -22.53 24.15
C LEU A 219 -2.82 -23.80 24.37
N GLU A 220 -3.97 -23.75 25.05
CA GLU A 220 -4.81 -24.94 25.24
C GLU A 220 -5.52 -25.40 23.94
N THR A 221 -5.76 -24.51 22.96
CA THR A 221 -6.16 -24.91 21.59
C THR A 221 -5.06 -25.74 20.93
N ARG A 222 -3.80 -25.28 20.96
CA ARG A 222 -2.66 -26.06 20.44
C ARG A 222 -2.46 -27.38 21.19
N LEU A 223 -2.79 -27.46 22.48
CA LEU A 223 -2.80 -28.71 23.25
C LEU A 223 -3.97 -29.63 22.86
N ARG A 224 -5.17 -29.09 22.61
CA ARG A 224 -6.31 -29.83 22.05
C ARG A 224 -5.98 -30.40 20.66
N ASP A 225 -5.34 -29.63 19.79
CA ASP A 225 -5.05 -30.07 18.41
C ASP A 225 -3.91 -31.08 18.36
N SER A 226 -2.88 -30.93 19.21
CA SER A 226 -1.85 -31.97 19.37
C SER A 226 -2.41 -33.23 20.03
N ALA A 227 -3.32 -33.13 21.00
CA ALA A 227 -4.05 -34.28 21.52
C ALA A 227 -4.94 -34.94 20.45
N ALA A 228 -5.61 -34.18 19.59
CA ALA A 228 -6.40 -34.71 18.47
C ALA A 228 -5.51 -35.43 17.44
N LYS A 229 -4.32 -34.89 17.14
CA LYS A 229 -3.30 -35.56 16.32
C LYS A 229 -2.81 -36.85 16.98
N LEU A 230 -2.60 -36.87 18.29
CA LEU A 230 -2.27 -38.10 19.05
C LEU A 230 -3.41 -39.14 19.02
N VAL A 231 -4.67 -38.72 19.15
CA VAL A 231 -5.83 -39.63 18.99
C VAL A 231 -5.85 -40.23 17.59
N ARG A 232 -5.71 -39.43 16.53
CA ARG A 232 -5.61 -39.90 15.14
C ARG A 232 -4.45 -40.90 14.94
N LEU A 233 -3.27 -40.61 15.48
CA LEU A 233 -2.09 -41.50 15.42
C LEU A 233 -2.21 -42.75 16.30
N SER A 234 -3.08 -42.75 17.31
CA SER A 234 -3.39 -43.92 18.15
C SER A 234 -4.45 -44.85 17.56
N ALA A 235 -5.09 -44.47 16.45
CA ALA A 235 -6.03 -45.32 15.75
C ALA A 235 -5.30 -46.53 15.11
N PRO A 236 -5.87 -47.74 15.18
CA PRO A 236 -5.28 -48.90 14.51
C PRO A 236 -5.36 -48.72 12.99
N ALA A 237 -4.19 -48.71 12.33
CA ALA A 237 -4.11 -48.70 10.87
C ALA A 237 -4.88 -49.91 10.30
N SER A 238 -5.84 -49.64 9.42
CA SER A 238 -6.72 -50.64 8.81
C SER A 238 -6.64 -50.59 7.29
N THR A 239 -7.07 -51.67 6.64
CA THR A 239 -7.25 -51.81 5.18
C THR A 239 -6.03 -51.64 4.26
N LEU A 240 -4.79 -51.87 4.73
CA LEU A 240 -3.65 -52.18 3.85
C LEU A 240 -2.86 -53.42 4.36
N PRO A 241 -2.37 -54.31 3.46
CA PRO A 241 -1.59 -55.48 3.84
C PRO A 241 -0.14 -55.11 4.24
N PRO A 242 0.45 -55.71 5.28
CA PRO A 242 1.74 -55.28 5.82
C PRO A 242 2.93 -55.75 4.99
N SER A 243 3.54 -54.83 4.24
CA SER A 243 4.75 -55.04 3.44
C SER A 243 6.06 -54.96 4.25
N ASN A 244 6.13 -55.54 5.46
CA ASN A 244 7.40 -55.94 6.11
C ASN A 244 7.20 -56.71 7.44
N PRO A 245 7.66 -57.97 7.57
CA PRO A 245 7.62 -58.73 8.82
C PRO A 245 8.88 -58.47 9.69
N GLY A 246 8.92 -57.36 10.44
CA GLY A 246 10.11 -57.04 11.27
C GLY A 246 9.93 -56.13 12.49
N SER A 247 8.97 -55.20 12.51
CA SER A 247 8.93 -54.13 13.54
C SER A 247 7.78 -54.29 14.55
N PRO A 248 8.04 -54.47 15.86
CA PRO A 248 7.01 -54.58 16.89
C PRO A 248 6.46 -53.20 17.32
N ALA A 249 5.76 -52.52 16.41
CA ALA A 249 5.17 -51.20 16.62
C ALA A 249 3.93 -51.25 17.55
N ARG A 250 4.15 -51.44 18.86
CA ARG A 250 3.12 -51.14 19.88
C ARG A 250 3.18 -49.64 20.23
N PRO A 251 2.09 -48.86 20.07
CA PRO A 251 2.05 -47.49 20.55
C PRO A 251 2.21 -47.45 22.07
N ARG A 252 3.02 -46.51 22.57
CA ARG A 252 3.33 -46.35 24.02
C ARG A 252 2.18 -45.75 24.84
N VAL A 253 1.19 -45.16 24.19
CA VAL A 253 -0.01 -44.57 24.79
C VAL A 253 -1.21 -45.32 24.22
N THR A 254 -2.16 -45.73 25.08
CA THR A 254 -3.39 -46.37 24.57
C THR A 254 -4.33 -45.31 23.98
N ARG A 255 -5.15 -45.71 23.00
CA ARG A 255 -6.15 -44.81 22.40
C ARG A 255 -7.04 -44.15 23.46
N GLU A 256 -7.48 -44.93 24.45
CA GLU A 256 -8.26 -44.47 25.61
C GLU A 256 -7.55 -43.36 26.42
N GLN A 257 -6.22 -43.44 26.57
CA GLN A 257 -5.43 -42.38 27.23
C GLN A 257 -5.32 -41.12 26.38
N ALA A 258 -5.20 -41.25 25.05
CA ALA A 258 -5.18 -40.11 24.13
C ALA A 258 -6.56 -39.42 24.06
N GLU A 259 -7.65 -40.19 24.02
CA GLU A 259 -9.03 -39.70 24.04
C GLU A 259 -9.36 -39.02 25.38
N ALA A 260 -8.88 -39.56 26.51
CA ALA A 260 -8.98 -38.90 27.81
C ALA A 260 -8.16 -37.59 27.88
N GLN A 261 -6.96 -37.55 27.32
CA GLN A 261 -6.15 -36.32 27.25
C GLN A 261 -6.87 -35.24 26.41
N LEU A 262 -7.41 -35.60 25.25
CA LEU A 262 -8.22 -34.72 24.41
C LEU A 262 -9.44 -34.18 25.19
N ALA A 263 -10.19 -35.05 25.89
CA ALA A 263 -11.33 -34.62 26.70
C ALA A 263 -10.92 -33.64 27.82
N THR A 264 -9.76 -33.83 28.46
CA THR A 264 -9.26 -32.86 29.46
C THR A 264 -8.80 -31.54 28.87
N ALA A 265 -8.21 -31.53 27.66
CA ALA A 265 -7.85 -30.30 26.96
C ALA A 265 -9.10 -29.52 26.52
N GLN A 266 -10.13 -30.22 26.01
CA GLN A 266 -11.43 -29.62 25.66
C GLN A 266 -12.10 -28.99 26.89
N ALA A 267 -12.24 -29.72 27.99
CA ALA A 267 -12.88 -29.20 29.21
C ALA A 267 -12.15 -27.97 29.82
N LYS A 268 -10.83 -27.85 29.62
CA LYS A 268 -10.08 -26.63 29.97
C LYS A 268 -10.34 -25.48 28.99
N LEU A 269 -10.35 -25.77 27.69
CA LEU A 269 -10.61 -24.77 26.65
C LEU A 269 -11.99 -24.15 26.88
N ASP A 270 -13.02 -24.97 27.07
CA ASP A 270 -14.40 -24.55 27.38
C ASP A 270 -14.45 -23.67 28.65
N ALA A 271 -13.67 -24.02 29.67
CA ALA A 271 -13.56 -23.24 30.91
C ALA A 271 -12.90 -21.87 30.67
N LEU A 272 -11.77 -21.83 29.96
CA LEU A 272 -11.05 -20.59 29.62
C LEU A 272 -11.86 -19.69 28.68
N GLU A 273 -12.57 -20.25 27.69
CA GLU A 273 -13.53 -19.53 26.87
C GLU A 273 -14.67 -18.93 27.71
N SER A 274 -15.19 -19.69 28.67
CA SER A 274 -16.24 -19.18 29.56
C SER A 274 -15.74 -18.02 30.42
N ASP A 275 -14.50 -18.07 30.90
CA ASP A 275 -13.90 -16.98 31.67
C ASP A 275 -13.52 -15.79 30.79
N LEU A 276 -13.05 -16.01 29.57
CA LEU A 276 -12.83 -14.97 28.57
C LEU A 276 -14.13 -14.19 28.30
N ARG A 277 -15.23 -14.91 28.00
CA ARG A 277 -16.58 -14.30 27.81
C ARG A 277 -17.06 -13.52 29.04
N LYS A 278 -16.72 -13.96 30.26
CA LYS A 278 -17.02 -13.23 31.51
C LYS A 278 -16.16 -11.97 31.68
N GLN A 279 -14.90 -11.97 31.24
CA GLN A 279 -14.05 -10.78 31.35
C GLN A 279 -14.30 -9.77 30.23
N THR A 280 -14.59 -10.19 28.99
CA THR A 280 -14.96 -9.26 27.91
C THR A 280 -16.30 -8.57 28.17
N ALA A 281 -17.26 -9.28 28.79
CA ALA A 281 -18.50 -8.66 29.26
C ALA A 281 -18.26 -7.57 30.33
N ARG A 282 -17.31 -7.77 31.25
CA ARG A 282 -16.92 -6.74 32.24
C ARG A 282 -16.14 -5.59 31.60
N ASP A 283 -15.25 -5.88 30.66
CA ASP A 283 -14.49 -4.89 29.92
C ASP A 283 -15.42 -3.91 29.17
N ALA A 284 -16.41 -4.46 28.44
CA ALA A 284 -17.46 -3.67 27.81
C ALA A 284 -18.33 -2.88 28.82
N GLU A 285 -18.57 -3.42 30.02
CA GLU A 285 -19.29 -2.70 31.09
C GLU A 285 -18.46 -1.51 31.62
N LEU A 286 -17.17 -1.71 31.91
CA LEU A 286 -16.26 -0.65 32.37
C LEU A 286 -16.07 0.44 31.31
N GLN A 287 -15.82 0.05 30.05
CA GLN A 287 -15.75 0.98 28.92
C GLN A 287 -17.07 1.75 28.77
N GLY A 288 -18.21 1.07 28.86
CA GLY A 288 -19.53 1.70 28.81
C GLY A 288 -19.78 2.68 29.96
N ARG A 289 -19.28 2.41 31.18
CA ARG A 289 -19.36 3.37 32.31
C ARG A 289 -18.47 4.59 32.07
N LEU A 290 -17.23 4.38 31.61
CA LEU A 290 -16.29 5.46 31.29
C LEU A 290 -16.81 6.36 30.15
N LEU A 291 -17.36 5.76 29.08
CA LEU A 291 -17.94 6.47 27.94
C LEU A 291 -19.21 7.25 28.31
N ARG A 292 -20.08 6.70 29.15
CA ARG A 292 -21.25 7.44 29.68
C ARG A 292 -20.82 8.67 30.47
N HIS A 293 -19.83 8.52 31.36
CA HIS A 293 -19.25 9.66 32.09
C HIS A 293 -18.65 10.70 31.12
N THR A 294 -17.85 10.31 30.12
CA THR A 294 -17.27 11.29 29.19
C THR A 294 -18.34 11.99 28.35
N ALA A 295 -19.38 11.27 27.90
CA ALA A 295 -20.51 11.87 27.20
C ALA A 295 -21.31 12.83 28.09
N GLY A 296 -21.56 12.49 29.37
CA GLY A 296 -22.22 13.40 30.33
C GLY A 296 -21.41 14.66 30.63
N VAL A 297 -20.08 14.53 30.81
CA VAL A 297 -19.18 15.68 30.98
C VAL A 297 -19.14 16.55 29.72
N LEU A 298 -19.10 15.95 28.52
CA LEU A 298 -19.15 16.68 27.25
C LEU A 298 -20.51 17.37 27.04
N ALA A 299 -21.63 16.75 27.42
CA ALA A 299 -22.95 17.35 27.37
C ALA A 299 -23.05 18.60 28.28
N ILE A 300 -22.50 18.53 29.50
CA ILE A 300 -22.39 19.71 30.39
C ILE A 300 -21.45 20.77 29.81
N ALA A 301 -20.32 20.38 29.21
CA ALA A 301 -19.37 21.33 28.61
C ALA A 301 -19.96 22.06 27.39
N LEU A 302 -20.65 21.32 26.50
CA LEU A 302 -21.36 21.88 25.35
C LEU A 302 -22.49 22.79 25.79
N ARG A 303 -23.32 22.37 26.75
CA ARG A 303 -24.38 23.20 27.33
C ARG A 303 -23.83 24.47 27.98
N ARG A 304 -22.71 24.39 28.70
CA ARG A 304 -22.04 25.56 29.28
C ARG A 304 -21.55 26.53 28.20
N LYS A 305 -21.07 26.01 27.06
CA LYS A 305 -20.70 26.82 25.89
C LYS A 305 -21.92 27.43 25.19
N GLU A 306 -23.03 26.71 25.11
CA GLU A 306 -24.30 27.26 24.62
C GLU A 306 -24.81 28.40 25.52
N GLU A 307 -24.79 28.21 26.85
CA GLU A 307 -25.17 29.23 27.83
C GLU A 307 -24.22 30.46 27.77
N GLU A 308 -22.93 30.28 27.44
CA GLU A 308 -21.95 31.35 27.20
C GLU A 308 -22.21 32.11 25.88
N ILE A 309 -22.59 31.41 24.81
CA ILE A 309 -23.00 31.99 23.52
C ILE A 309 -24.32 32.77 23.67
N GLN A 310 -25.29 32.21 24.41
CA GLN A 310 -26.55 32.90 24.72
C GLN A 310 -26.29 34.15 25.56
N GLN A 311 -25.46 34.08 26.61
CA GLN A 311 -25.11 35.25 27.45
C GLN A 311 -24.37 36.35 26.68
N THR A 312 -23.49 36.01 25.74
CA THR A 312 -22.83 37.00 24.89
C THR A 312 -23.79 37.65 23.87
N SER A 313 -24.84 36.94 23.43
CA SER A 313 -25.89 37.52 22.58
C SER A 313 -26.80 38.53 23.29
N VAL A 314 -26.97 38.42 24.62
CA VAL A 314 -27.83 39.31 25.43
C VAL A 314 -27.36 40.77 25.44
N PHE A 315 -26.13 41.07 25.00
CA PHE A 315 -25.60 42.44 24.92
C PHE A 315 -26.02 43.23 23.67
N GLN A 316 -26.87 42.69 22.77
CA GLN A 316 -27.50 43.46 21.70
C GLN A 316 -29.01 43.67 21.94
N PRO A 317 -29.51 44.93 22.06
CA PRO A 317 -30.94 45.21 22.12
C PRO A 317 -31.56 45.06 20.72
N SER A 318 -32.59 44.23 20.61
CA SER A 318 -33.24 43.91 19.34
C SER A 318 -34.26 44.97 18.91
N LEU A 319 -34.40 45.14 17.58
CA LEU A 319 -35.49 45.86 16.93
C LEU A 319 -36.24 44.91 15.97
N PRO A 320 -37.57 45.10 15.77
CA PRO A 320 -38.41 44.07 15.16
C PRO A 320 -38.33 44.00 13.63
N VAL A 321 -38.50 42.78 13.12
CA VAL A 321 -38.60 42.42 11.70
C VAL A 321 -39.94 42.87 11.10
N PRO A 322 -39.96 43.24 9.82
CA PRO A 322 -40.98 42.68 8.91
C PRO A 322 -40.36 42.05 7.65
N SER A 323 -40.99 40.98 7.17
CA SER A 323 -40.48 40.14 6.08
C SER A 323 -40.95 40.58 4.69
N SER A 324 -40.20 40.14 3.66
CA SER A 324 -40.66 39.82 2.30
C SER A 324 -41.09 40.97 1.37
N ALA A 325 -40.42 41.08 0.21
CA ALA A 325 -40.97 40.64 -1.09
C ALA A 325 -40.45 41.47 -2.29
N HIS A 326 -40.09 40.78 -3.38
CA HIS A 326 -40.03 41.27 -4.78
C HIS A 326 -38.99 42.39 -5.10
N ARG A 327 -38.56 42.62 -6.36
CA ARG A 327 -38.42 41.82 -7.60
C ARG A 327 -37.53 42.62 -8.56
N ASP A 328 -36.83 41.93 -9.47
CA ASP A 328 -36.45 42.39 -10.84
C ASP A 328 -35.57 43.69 -10.97
N THR A 329 -34.82 43.98 -12.05
CA THR A 329 -34.12 43.20 -13.09
C THR A 329 -33.07 44.11 -13.77
N HIS A 330 -32.00 43.53 -14.31
CA HIS A 330 -31.22 43.96 -15.50
C HIS A 330 -30.64 45.40 -15.66
N SER A 331 -29.30 45.45 -15.56
CA SER A 331 -28.36 45.97 -16.60
C SER A 331 -27.80 47.43 -16.57
N PRO A 332 -26.54 47.62 -17.02
CA PRO A 332 -25.82 48.91 -17.17
C PRO A 332 -26.02 49.52 -18.61
N PRO A 333 -25.26 50.54 -19.14
CA PRO A 333 -24.04 51.22 -18.66
C PRO A 333 -23.93 52.76 -18.91
N GLY A 334 -22.74 53.33 -18.63
CA GLY A 334 -22.33 54.71 -18.97
C GLY A 334 -21.98 55.55 -17.72
N SER A 335 -20.76 56.04 -17.41
CA SER A 335 -19.54 56.46 -18.15
C SER A 335 -19.42 57.98 -18.34
N ALA A 336 -18.23 58.51 -18.00
CA ALA A 336 -17.79 59.92 -18.01
C ALA A 336 -18.48 60.84 -16.95
N THR A 337 -17.83 61.85 -16.36
CA THR A 337 -16.48 62.43 -16.60
C THR A 337 -15.64 62.59 -15.31
N LEU A 338 -14.41 62.08 -15.35
CA LEU A 338 -13.22 62.66 -14.69
C LEU A 338 -12.75 63.90 -15.52
N PRO A 339 -11.91 64.85 -15.01
CA PRO A 339 -10.65 64.54 -14.32
C PRO A 339 -10.16 65.53 -13.23
N ARG A 340 -8.88 65.35 -12.85
CA ARG A 340 -8.01 66.24 -12.06
C ARG A 340 -8.31 66.39 -10.57
N PHE A 341 -7.86 65.36 -9.85
CA PHE A 341 -7.03 65.55 -8.65
C PHE A 341 -5.98 66.65 -8.88
N ASP A 342 -5.92 67.63 -7.98
CA ASP A 342 -4.87 68.66 -7.90
C ASP A 342 -4.23 68.58 -6.50
N GLY A 343 -2.98 69.04 -6.40
CA GLY A 343 -2.10 68.72 -5.27
C GLY A 343 -2.27 69.58 -4.01
N ALA A 344 -1.68 69.07 -2.93
CA ALA A 344 -1.54 69.69 -1.61
C ALA A 344 -2.84 69.93 -0.81
N HIS A 345 -2.95 69.26 0.36
CA HIS A 345 -2.94 69.92 1.68
C HIS A 345 -3.29 68.96 2.84
N PHE A 346 -2.51 67.88 3.03
CA PHE A 346 -2.54 67.09 4.29
C PHE A 346 -1.18 66.73 4.89
N PHE A 347 -0.07 67.19 4.31
CA PHE A 347 1.28 67.12 4.92
C PHE A 347 1.71 68.48 5.49
N ALA A 348 0.85 69.10 6.30
CA ALA A 348 1.12 70.36 7.01
C ALA A 348 1.57 70.10 8.47
N GLY A 349 2.49 69.15 8.67
CA GLY A 349 2.98 68.70 9.98
C GLY A 349 4.42 69.08 10.32
N ASN A 350 5.19 69.62 9.38
CA ASN A 350 6.62 69.93 9.56
C ASN A 350 6.84 71.40 9.93
N ARG A 351 7.56 71.64 11.03
CA ARG A 351 7.59 72.96 11.70
C ARG A 351 8.73 73.89 11.26
N GLU A 352 9.69 73.39 10.47
CA GLU A 352 10.90 74.14 10.06
C GLU A 352 11.22 73.99 8.56
N ALA A 353 10.30 74.44 7.70
CA ALA A 353 10.53 74.57 6.25
C ALA A 353 10.61 76.05 5.84
N VAL A 354 11.82 76.63 5.83
CA VAL A 354 12.05 78.03 5.42
C VAL A 354 12.10 78.13 3.90
N VAL A 355 11.02 78.63 3.29
CA VAL A 355 10.95 78.94 1.84
C VAL A 355 11.39 80.40 1.59
N PRO A 356 12.29 80.68 0.63
CA PRO A 356 12.83 82.02 0.37
C PRO A 356 12.01 82.87 -0.63
N LEU A 357 12.51 84.09 -0.90
CA LEU A 357 12.04 85.18 -1.80
C LEU A 357 11.05 86.20 -1.17
N PRO A 358 11.01 87.47 -1.64
CA PRO A 358 11.97 88.23 -2.47
C PRO A 358 12.46 89.54 -1.81
N ARG A 359 13.37 90.27 -2.49
CA ARG A 359 13.99 91.54 -2.02
C ARG A 359 13.11 92.77 -2.24
N ALA A 360 13.21 93.76 -1.33
CA ALA A 360 13.00 95.17 -1.65
C ALA A 360 13.89 96.12 -0.79
N ASN A 361 14.89 96.72 -1.44
CA ASN A 361 15.50 98.03 -1.18
C ASN A 361 15.87 98.45 0.27
N GLY A 362 17.12 98.16 0.66
CA GLY A 362 17.88 98.93 1.67
C GLY A 362 19.34 99.07 1.20
N SER A 363 19.87 100.29 1.10
CA SER A 363 21.16 100.56 0.45
C SER A 363 22.38 100.25 1.34
N PRO A 364 23.36 99.46 0.90
CA PRO A 364 24.55 99.12 1.69
C PRO A 364 25.73 100.05 1.41
N TYR A 365 25.81 101.21 2.06
CA TYR A 365 27.02 102.05 2.07
C TYR A 365 27.19 102.81 3.40
N ALA A 366 27.79 102.13 4.40
CA ALA A 366 28.26 102.73 5.64
C ALA A 366 29.49 101.97 6.15
N SER A 367 30.67 102.59 6.05
CA SER A 367 31.96 101.95 6.31
C SER A 367 32.33 101.90 7.80
N PRO A 368 32.84 100.77 8.31
CA PRO A 368 33.89 100.77 9.33
C PRO A 368 35.27 100.87 8.66
N GLN A 369 36.23 101.54 9.30
CA GLN A 369 37.56 101.79 8.74
C GLN A 369 38.50 100.57 8.82
N PRO A 370 39.48 100.44 7.90
CA PRO A 370 40.47 99.36 7.96
C PRO A 370 41.48 99.60 9.09
N GLY A 371 41.66 98.61 9.96
CA GLY A 371 42.66 98.66 11.04
C GLY A 371 42.94 97.28 11.62
N GLN A 372 44.23 96.99 11.81
CA GLN A 372 44.77 95.84 12.55
C GLN A 372 44.35 94.44 12.02
N SER A 373 44.98 94.07 10.90
CA SER A 373 45.15 92.65 10.54
C SER A 373 46.06 91.94 11.56
N GLY A 374 45.71 90.71 11.94
CA GLY A 374 46.49 89.87 12.85
C GLY A 374 45.63 88.97 13.74
N THR A 375 46.15 87.82 14.16
CA THR A 375 45.58 86.86 15.14
C THR A 375 44.35 86.02 14.76
N PHE A 376 43.68 86.21 13.61
CA PHE A 376 42.56 85.33 13.21
C PHE A 376 42.99 83.85 13.02
N GLY A 377 44.26 83.60 12.72
CA GLY A 377 44.79 82.25 12.47
C GLY A 377 44.82 81.31 13.67
N ALA A 378 45.03 81.80 14.90
CA ALA A 378 45.21 80.90 16.06
C ALA A 378 43.91 80.16 16.43
N ASN A 379 42.78 80.89 16.50
CA ASN A 379 41.48 80.28 16.74
C ASN A 379 41.02 79.42 15.54
N ALA A 380 41.39 79.79 14.31
CA ALA A 380 41.12 78.98 13.13
C ALA A 380 41.88 77.64 13.19
N VAL A 381 43.16 77.64 13.60
CA VAL A 381 43.98 76.42 13.73
C VAL A 381 43.48 75.54 14.89
N GLN A 382 43.11 76.10 16.05
CA GLN A 382 42.53 75.29 17.13
C GLN A 382 41.18 74.67 16.71
N LEU A 383 40.30 75.45 16.08
CA LEU A 383 39.05 74.92 15.53
C LEU A 383 39.30 73.90 14.42
N GLN A 384 40.34 74.05 13.60
CA GLN A 384 40.73 73.04 12.61
C GLN A 384 41.28 71.77 13.27
N HIS A 385 42.00 71.85 14.39
CA HIS A 385 42.46 70.68 15.13
C HIS A 385 41.28 69.95 15.79
N ASP A 386 40.46 70.67 16.55
CA ASP A 386 39.32 70.08 17.27
C ASP A 386 38.28 69.51 16.28
N LEU A 387 38.09 70.16 15.12
CA LEU A 387 37.23 69.66 14.04
C LEU A 387 37.89 68.52 13.26
N ALA A 388 39.22 68.49 13.10
CA ALA A 388 39.93 67.34 12.55
C ALA A 388 39.78 66.12 13.47
N GLU A 389 39.95 66.28 14.79
CA GLU A 389 39.77 65.23 15.79
C GLU A 389 38.30 64.75 15.87
N GLN A 390 37.32 65.64 15.67
CA GLN A 390 35.94 65.22 15.50
C GLN A 390 35.72 64.50 14.16
N THR A 391 36.34 64.93 13.05
CA THR A 391 36.21 64.20 11.77
C THR A 391 36.92 62.84 11.77
N SER A 392 37.99 62.64 12.57
CA SER A 392 38.60 61.32 12.71
C SER A 392 37.70 60.39 13.53
N LYS A 393 37.11 60.88 14.62
CA LYS A 393 36.13 60.11 15.42
C LYS A 393 34.83 59.83 14.68
N VAL A 394 34.36 60.76 13.84
CA VAL A 394 33.22 60.54 12.94
C VAL A 394 33.56 59.45 11.92
N LYS A 395 34.74 59.49 11.27
CA LYS A 395 35.19 58.43 10.35
C LYS A 395 35.39 57.08 11.03
N GLU A 396 35.85 57.06 12.27
CA GLU A 396 35.99 55.85 13.08
C GLU A 396 34.61 55.23 13.40
N LEU A 397 33.63 56.06 13.75
CA LEU A 397 32.24 55.63 13.95
C LEU A 397 31.54 55.24 12.64
N GLU A 398 31.78 55.94 11.54
CA GLU A 398 31.31 55.58 10.18
C GLU A 398 31.90 54.22 9.75
N GLY A 399 33.18 53.96 10.07
CA GLY A 399 33.81 52.65 9.89
C GLY A 399 33.15 51.57 10.75
N GLN A 400 32.97 51.81 12.05
CA GLN A 400 32.30 50.86 12.95
C GLN A 400 30.85 50.57 12.55
N VAL A 401 30.12 51.56 12.03
CA VAL A 401 28.77 51.36 11.46
C VAL A 401 28.84 50.50 10.20
N ALA A 402 29.72 50.79 9.26
CA ALA A 402 29.87 49.98 8.04
C ALA A 402 30.34 48.53 8.33
N ASP A 403 31.15 48.34 9.38
CA ASP A 403 31.58 47.02 9.84
C ASP A 403 30.43 46.25 10.51
N LEU A 404 29.59 46.93 11.29
CA LEU A 404 28.36 46.35 11.86
C LEU A 404 27.29 46.06 10.80
N GLU A 405 27.15 46.90 9.77
CA GLU A 405 26.26 46.66 8.63
C GLU A 405 26.70 45.43 7.83
N ARG A 406 28.00 45.28 7.55
CA ARG A 406 28.53 44.07 6.89
C ARG A 406 28.39 42.82 7.77
N ALA A 407 28.57 42.93 9.09
CA ALA A 407 28.33 41.81 10.00
C ALA A 407 26.85 41.41 10.04
N LEU A 408 25.93 42.39 10.07
CA LEU A 408 24.49 42.16 10.01
C LEU A 408 24.10 41.44 8.71
N ASP A 409 24.57 41.93 7.55
CA ASP A 409 24.23 41.33 6.26
C ASP A 409 24.85 39.95 6.07
N ALA A 410 26.05 39.69 6.60
CA ALA A 410 26.61 38.34 6.66
C ALA A 410 25.74 37.39 7.52
N THR A 411 25.24 37.83 8.68
CA THR A 411 24.33 36.98 9.49
C THR A 411 22.97 36.74 8.83
N LYS A 412 22.47 37.69 8.02
CA LYS A 412 21.26 37.46 7.19
C LYS A 412 21.52 36.40 6.11
N GLN A 413 22.65 36.50 5.40
CA GLN A 413 23.01 35.53 4.36
C GLN A 413 23.15 34.11 4.93
N GLN A 414 23.78 33.98 6.11
CA GLN A 414 23.85 32.71 6.85
C GLN A 414 22.46 32.17 7.21
N ALA A 415 21.56 33.01 7.75
CA ALA A 415 20.19 32.61 8.05
C ALA A 415 19.37 32.22 6.80
N GLU A 416 19.55 32.94 5.68
CA GLU A 416 18.93 32.60 4.39
C GLU A 416 19.47 31.28 3.80
N GLU A 417 20.75 30.98 3.99
CA GLU A 417 21.38 29.71 3.61
C GLU A 417 20.90 28.54 4.49
N GLU A 418 20.81 28.72 5.81
CA GLU A 418 20.23 27.72 6.73
C GLU A 418 18.76 27.44 6.41
N ILE A 419 17.96 28.48 6.16
CA ILE A 419 16.55 28.34 5.72
C ILE A 419 16.46 27.64 4.36
N ARG A 420 17.40 27.88 3.43
CA ARG A 420 17.45 27.20 2.12
C ARG A 420 17.81 25.72 2.28
N ALA A 421 18.78 25.39 3.12
CA ALA A 421 19.17 24.01 3.43
C ALA A 421 18.03 23.23 4.08
N VAL A 422 17.40 23.79 5.13
CA VAL A 422 16.27 23.17 5.83
C VAL A 422 15.07 22.95 4.89
N LYS A 423 14.81 23.85 3.93
CA LYS A 423 13.78 23.64 2.89
C LYS A 423 14.14 22.49 1.95
N GLY A 424 15.39 22.40 1.50
CA GLY A 424 15.87 21.29 0.68
C GLY A 424 15.76 19.95 1.40
N ASP A 425 16.13 19.89 2.68
CA ASP A 425 15.97 18.68 3.50
C ASP A 425 14.51 18.32 3.75
N LEU A 426 13.62 19.31 3.96
CA LEU A 426 12.17 19.07 4.05
C LEU A 426 11.62 18.46 2.76
N GLU A 427 12.05 18.94 1.60
CA GLU A 427 11.63 18.42 0.28
C GLU A 427 12.22 17.03 -0.03
N ASN A 428 13.47 16.77 0.40
CA ASN A 428 14.10 15.45 0.36
C ASN A 428 13.41 14.43 1.29
N VAL A 429 12.92 14.86 2.45
CA VAL A 429 12.12 14.01 3.35
C VAL A 429 10.72 13.78 2.76
N ARG A 430 10.10 14.81 2.18
CA ARG A 430 8.76 14.73 1.58
C ARG A 430 8.72 13.80 0.36
N SER A 431 9.74 13.86 -0.50
CA SER A 431 9.88 12.97 -1.66
C SER A 431 10.12 11.52 -1.26
N ARG A 432 10.96 11.26 -0.24
CA ARG A 432 11.12 9.92 0.35
C ARG A 432 9.81 9.38 0.92
N ALA A 433 9.11 10.15 1.75
CA ALA A 433 7.82 9.74 2.32
C ALA A 433 6.76 9.47 1.21
N SER A 434 6.75 10.27 0.13
CA SER A 434 5.89 10.02 -1.02
C SER A 434 6.27 8.75 -1.80
N GLN A 435 7.55 8.42 -1.88
CA GLN A 435 8.04 7.21 -2.54
C GLN A 435 7.77 5.95 -1.69
N GLU A 436 7.91 6.05 -0.37
CA GLU A 436 7.54 5.01 0.59
C GLU A 436 6.03 4.76 0.56
N GLN A 437 5.21 5.81 0.55
CA GLN A 437 3.76 5.71 0.40
C GLN A 437 3.36 5.07 -0.93
N ALA A 438 3.96 5.47 -2.06
CA ALA A 438 3.68 4.89 -3.38
C ALA A 438 4.05 3.39 -3.43
N GLY A 439 5.27 3.04 -2.98
CA GLY A 439 5.72 1.64 -2.93
C GLY A 439 4.96 0.76 -1.94
N ALA A 440 4.24 1.36 -0.98
CA ALA A 440 3.31 0.66 -0.10
C ALA A 440 1.90 0.51 -0.73
N GLN A 441 1.44 1.51 -1.48
CA GLN A 441 0.21 1.42 -2.29
C GLN A 441 0.33 0.36 -3.39
N GLU A 442 1.50 0.23 -4.03
CA GLU A 442 1.79 -0.86 -4.98
C GLU A 442 1.70 -2.25 -4.34
N ARG A 443 2.12 -2.41 -3.08
CA ARG A 443 1.99 -3.69 -2.35
C ARG A 443 0.55 -4.04 -2.02
N ILE A 444 -0.20 -3.08 -1.47
CA ILE A 444 -1.64 -3.23 -1.20
C ILE A 444 -2.35 -3.65 -2.49
N ARG A 445 -2.12 -2.93 -3.59
CA ARG A 445 -2.67 -3.26 -4.91
C ARG A 445 -2.26 -4.66 -5.39
N SER A 446 -1.01 -5.08 -5.20
CA SER A 446 -0.59 -6.43 -5.60
C SER A 446 -1.26 -7.53 -4.77
N LEU A 447 -1.59 -7.27 -3.50
CA LEU A 447 -2.36 -8.17 -2.65
C LEU A 447 -3.86 -8.17 -3.00
N GLU A 448 -4.45 -7.02 -3.34
CA GLU A 448 -5.81 -6.94 -3.91
C GLU A 448 -5.90 -7.76 -5.21
N GLU A 449 -4.93 -7.59 -6.12
CA GLU A 449 -4.83 -8.34 -7.37
C GLU A 449 -4.52 -9.84 -7.17
N GLU A 450 -4.05 -10.27 -5.99
CA GLU A 450 -3.91 -11.70 -5.62
C GLU A 450 -5.18 -12.25 -4.97
N VAL A 451 -5.78 -11.52 -4.02
CA VAL A 451 -7.06 -11.88 -3.39
C VAL A 451 -8.15 -12.08 -4.45
N GLU A 452 -8.26 -11.20 -5.44
CA GLU A 452 -9.28 -11.33 -6.48
C GLU A 452 -9.05 -12.54 -7.39
N ARG A 453 -7.79 -12.85 -7.74
CA ARG A 453 -7.45 -14.10 -8.47
C ARG A 453 -7.83 -15.35 -7.67
N PHE A 454 -7.56 -15.39 -6.36
CA PHE A 454 -7.98 -16.52 -5.54
C PHE A 454 -9.50 -16.57 -5.31
N ARG A 455 -10.23 -15.44 -5.40
CA ARG A 455 -11.71 -15.45 -5.43
C ARG A 455 -12.26 -16.03 -6.73
N GLU A 456 -11.66 -15.72 -7.89
CA GLU A 456 -11.98 -16.37 -9.16
C GLU A 456 -11.74 -17.89 -9.07
N GLU A 457 -10.63 -18.32 -8.45
CA GLU A 457 -10.36 -19.74 -8.19
C GLU A 457 -11.36 -20.38 -7.21
N VAL A 458 -11.82 -19.67 -6.16
CA VAL A 458 -12.90 -20.14 -5.27
C VAL A 458 -14.20 -20.34 -6.04
N ASP A 459 -14.63 -19.38 -6.86
CA ASP A 459 -15.91 -19.49 -7.57
C ASP A 459 -15.86 -20.55 -8.68
N GLN A 460 -14.71 -20.79 -9.31
CA GLN A 460 -14.51 -21.98 -10.16
C GLN A 460 -14.57 -23.28 -9.35
N ALA A 461 -13.91 -23.35 -8.18
CA ALA A 461 -13.97 -24.52 -7.31
C ALA A 461 -15.39 -24.80 -6.76
N ARG A 462 -16.21 -23.75 -6.57
CA ARG A 462 -17.65 -23.87 -6.25
C ARG A 462 -18.44 -24.42 -7.43
N ALA A 463 -18.18 -23.94 -8.66
CA ALA A 463 -18.82 -24.47 -9.86
C ALA A 463 -18.49 -25.96 -10.08
N ASP A 464 -17.22 -26.34 -9.90
CA ASP A 464 -16.76 -27.73 -9.97
C ASP A 464 -17.40 -28.59 -8.85
N HIS A 465 -17.53 -28.04 -7.63
CA HIS A 465 -18.22 -28.70 -6.51
C HIS A 465 -19.71 -28.92 -6.77
N GLU A 466 -20.43 -27.91 -7.26
CA GLU A 466 -21.85 -28.03 -7.60
C GLU A 466 -22.05 -29.00 -8.78
N HIS A 467 -21.14 -29.01 -9.77
CA HIS A 467 -21.18 -29.95 -10.89
C HIS A 467 -20.97 -31.39 -10.40
N ALA A 468 -19.87 -31.69 -9.70
CA ALA A 468 -19.62 -33.03 -9.14
C ALA A 468 -20.76 -33.47 -8.21
N ARG A 469 -21.34 -32.54 -7.44
CA ARG A 469 -22.51 -32.83 -6.60
C ARG A 469 -23.72 -33.22 -7.43
N SER A 470 -24.03 -32.49 -8.51
CA SER A 470 -25.14 -32.84 -9.40
C SER A 470 -24.97 -34.24 -9.99
N GLU A 471 -23.74 -34.61 -10.37
CA GLU A 471 -23.41 -35.94 -10.89
C GLU A 471 -23.52 -37.03 -9.81
N THR A 472 -23.16 -36.77 -8.55
CA THR A 472 -23.45 -37.72 -7.45
C THR A 472 -24.95 -37.90 -7.23
N GLU A 473 -25.77 -36.84 -7.40
CA GLU A 473 -27.23 -36.95 -7.27
C GLU A 473 -27.86 -37.71 -8.45
N ASP A 474 -27.34 -37.58 -9.68
CA ASP A 474 -27.81 -38.34 -10.84
C ASP A 474 -27.32 -39.79 -10.86
N ALA A 475 -26.04 -40.07 -10.56
CA ALA A 475 -25.54 -41.43 -10.36
C ALA A 475 -26.29 -42.14 -9.21
N ARG A 476 -26.76 -41.38 -8.21
CA ARG A 476 -27.63 -41.89 -7.15
C ARG A 476 -29.03 -42.24 -7.67
N ARG A 477 -29.62 -41.42 -8.55
CA ARG A 477 -30.91 -41.72 -9.20
C ARG A 477 -30.80 -43.00 -10.04
N GLU A 478 -29.75 -43.14 -10.88
CA GLU A 478 -29.46 -44.39 -11.61
C GLU A 478 -29.40 -45.61 -10.67
N ALA A 479 -28.63 -45.53 -9.59
CA ALA A 479 -28.45 -46.65 -8.66
C ALA A 479 -29.73 -46.98 -7.86
N GLU A 480 -30.54 -45.98 -7.48
CA GLU A 480 -31.84 -46.21 -6.84
C GLU A 480 -32.86 -46.80 -7.84
N GLU A 481 -32.82 -46.41 -9.13
CA GLU A 481 -33.62 -47.01 -10.20
C GLU A 481 -33.24 -48.48 -10.46
N HIS A 482 -31.96 -48.79 -10.72
CA HIS A 482 -31.52 -50.18 -10.90
C HIS A 482 -31.84 -51.05 -9.68
N ARG A 483 -31.73 -50.49 -8.46
CA ARG A 483 -32.13 -51.18 -7.22
C ARG A 483 -33.64 -51.42 -7.13
N SER A 484 -34.47 -50.51 -7.64
CA SER A 484 -35.93 -50.69 -7.71
C SER A 484 -36.33 -51.78 -8.71
N GLN A 485 -35.66 -51.85 -9.87
CA GLN A 485 -35.82 -52.91 -10.86
C GLN A 485 -35.43 -54.27 -10.26
N LEU A 486 -34.31 -54.33 -9.54
CA LEU A 486 -33.84 -55.50 -8.81
C LEU A 486 -34.86 -55.99 -7.76
N ALA A 487 -35.58 -55.09 -7.10
CA ALA A 487 -36.65 -55.43 -6.17
C ALA A 487 -37.89 -55.99 -6.89
N ALA A 488 -38.28 -55.41 -8.04
CA ALA A 488 -39.40 -55.91 -8.84
C ALA A 488 -39.14 -57.33 -9.39
N PHE A 489 -37.91 -57.62 -9.83
CA PHE A 489 -37.55 -58.94 -10.37
C PHE A 489 -37.57 -60.10 -9.34
N GLN A 490 -37.53 -59.83 -8.02
CA GLN A 490 -37.59 -60.87 -6.99
C GLN A 490 -38.90 -61.68 -6.97
N GLY A 491 -39.96 -61.23 -7.66
CA GLY A 491 -41.24 -61.93 -7.77
C GLY A 491 -41.40 -62.84 -9.00
N SER A 492 -40.41 -62.97 -9.88
CA SER A 492 -40.55 -63.59 -11.21
C SER A 492 -39.88 -64.98 -11.35
N SER A 493 -40.31 -65.76 -12.35
CA SER A 493 -39.93 -67.18 -12.52
C SER A 493 -38.65 -67.37 -13.36
N GLY A 494 -38.11 -68.60 -13.33
CA GLY A 494 -36.69 -68.93 -13.62
C GLY A 494 -36.05 -68.44 -14.93
N ASP A 495 -36.79 -68.18 -16.00
CA ASP A 495 -36.21 -67.55 -17.21
C ASP A 495 -35.64 -66.14 -16.89
N ALA A 496 -36.26 -65.43 -15.95
CA ALA A 496 -35.80 -64.13 -15.44
C ALA A 496 -34.49 -64.19 -14.65
N GLN A 497 -33.88 -65.37 -14.43
CA GLN A 497 -32.57 -65.45 -13.77
C GLN A 497 -31.46 -64.73 -14.55
N ARG A 498 -31.49 -64.76 -15.88
CA ARG A 498 -30.49 -64.05 -16.71
C ARG A 498 -30.66 -62.54 -16.62
N ASP A 499 -31.90 -62.07 -16.72
CA ASP A 499 -32.23 -60.65 -16.65
C ASP A 499 -31.93 -60.09 -15.25
N LEU A 500 -32.24 -60.87 -14.21
CA LEU A 500 -31.86 -60.60 -12.82
C LEU A 500 -30.32 -60.61 -12.60
N GLU A 501 -29.56 -61.37 -13.37
CA GLU A 501 -28.09 -61.33 -13.33
C GLU A 501 -27.52 -60.11 -14.09
N ALA A 502 -28.15 -59.68 -15.19
CA ALA A 502 -27.80 -58.44 -15.89
C ALA A 502 -28.10 -57.19 -15.03
N VAL A 503 -29.32 -57.06 -14.49
CA VAL A 503 -29.70 -55.94 -13.60
C VAL A 503 -28.85 -55.92 -12.32
N LYS A 504 -28.33 -57.07 -11.85
CA LYS A 504 -27.34 -57.12 -10.75
C LYS A 504 -25.97 -56.57 -11.15
N GLN A 505 -25.55 -56.75 -12.40
CA GLN A 505 -24.29 -56.17 -12.90
C GLN A 505 -24.45 -54.67 -13.08
N GLU A 506 -25.53 -54.20 -13.71
CA GLU A 506 -25.85 -52.77 -13.84
C GLU A 506 -25.98 -52.07 -12.47
N ALA A 507 -26.63 -52.71 -11.49
CA ALA A 507 -26.70 -52.21 -10.11
C ALA A 507 -25.34 -52.24 -9.37
N GLN A 508 -24.40 -53.10 -9.76
CA GLN A 508 -23.04 -53.09 -9.22
C GLN A 508 -22.17 -52.02 -9.88
N ASP A 509 -22.37 -51.77 -11.18
CA ASP A 509 -21.58 -50.79 -11.93
C ASP A 509 -22.05 -49.35 -11.69
N SER A 510 -23.37 -49.10 -11.58
CA SER A 510 -23.89 -47.84 -11.01
C SER A 510 -23.43 -47.62 -9.57
N SER A 511 -23.34 -48.68 -8.76
CA SER A 511 -22.73 -48.66 -7.42
C SER A 511 -21.18 -48.58 -7.42
N ARG A 512 -20.51 -48.63 -8.58
CA ARG A 512 -19.11 -48.24 -8.76
C ARG A 512 -19.05 -46.74 -9.10
N LYS A 513 -19.73 -46.30 -10.16
CA LYS A 513 -19.87 -44.88 -10.53
C LYS A 513 -20.16 -43.99 -9.31
N LEU A 514 -21.13 -44.39 -8.48
CA LEU A 514 -21.52 -43.68 -7.26
C LEU A 514 -20.40 -43.45 -6.24
N ARG A 515 -19.43 -44.36 -6.17
CA ARG A 515 -18.25 -44.24 -5.31
C ARG A 515 -17.14 -43.48 -5.99
N ASP A 516 -17.02 -43.61 -7.31
CA ASP A 516 -16.00 -42.94 -8.11
C ASP A 516 -16.30 -41.42 -8.15
N VAL A 517 -17.51 -41.01 -8.58
CA VAL A 517 -18.00 -39.62 -8.50
C VAL A 517 -18.14 -39.14 -7.04
N GLY A 518 -18.38 -40.07 -6.11
CA GLY A 518 -18.37 -39.79 -4.68
C GLY A 518 -16.98 -39.44 -4.10
N MET A 519 -15.89 -39.85 -4.76
CA MET A 519 -14.53 -39.38 -4.47
C MET A 519 -14.26 -38.05 -5.16
N GLU A 520 -14.67 -37.88 -6.42
CA GLU A 520 -14.51 -36.63 -7.18
C GLU A 520 -15.20 -35.45 -6.47
N LEU A 521 -16.40 -35.65 -5.92
CA LEU A 521 -17.07 -34.69 -5.04
C LEU A 521 -16.26 -34.35 -3.79
N ALA A 522 -15.65 -35.34 -3.13
CA ALA A 522 -14.86 -35.12 -1.92
C ALA A 522 -13.52 -34.40 -2.22
N GLU A 523 -12.93 -34.65 -3.39
CA GLU A 523 -11.77 -33.89 -3.86
C GLU A 523 -12.14 -32.44 -4.22
N ALA A 524 -13.30 -32.21 -4.86
CA ALA A 524 -13.80 -30.86 -5.12
C ALA A 524 -14.09 -30.10 -3.81
N GLN A 525 -14.61 -30.79 -2.78
CA GLN A 525 -14.77 -30.21 -1.44
C GLN A 525 -13.43 -29.79 -0.82
N HIS A 526 -12.40 -30.65 -0.86
CA HIS A 526 -11.09 -30.31 -0.32
C HIS A 526 -10.46 -29.12 -1.06
N LYS A 527 -10.53 -29.10 -2.40
CA LYS A 527 -10.02 -27.99 -3.22
C LYS A 527 -10.73 -26.68 -2.89
N LEU A 528 -12.06 -26.71 -2.73
CA LEU A 528 -12.83 -25.54 -2.33
C LEU A 528 -12.45 -25.06 -0.91
N GLU A 529 -12.36 -25.95 0.07
CA GLU A 529 -11.94 -25.61 1.44
C GLU A 529 -10.52 -25.03 1.47
N GLU A 530 -9.59 -25.57 0.67
CA GLU A 530 -8.19 -25.15 0.57
C GLU A 530 -8.03 -23.75 -0.05
N VAL A 531 -8.69 -23.45 -1.18
CA VAL A 531 -8.65 -22.11 -1.78
C VAL A 531 -9.43 -21.11 -0.91
N GLU A 532 -10.56 -21.51 -0.31
CA GLU A 532 -11.27 -20.65 0.64
C GLU A 532 -10.44 -20.34 1.90
N GLU A 533 -9.58 -21.23 2.40
CA GLU A 533 -8.62 -20.89 3.46
C GLU A 533 -7.55 -19.92 2.94
N ARG A 534 -7.03 -20.12 1.72
CA ARG A 534 -6.00 -19.26 1.12
C ARG A 534 -6.46 -17.82 0.87
N VAL A 535 -7.72 -17.62 0.44
CA VAL A 535 -8.33 -16.28 0.34
C VAL A 535 -8.34 -15.58 1.70
N LYS A 536 -8.73 -16.28 2.78
CA LYS A 536 -8.80 -15.70 4.13
C LYS A 536 -7.41 -15.29 4.64
N GLU A 537 -6.38 -16.09 4.39
CA GLU A 537 -5.00 -15.75 4.76
C GLU A 537 -4.52 -14.47 4.06
N LEU A 538 -4.81 -14.33 2.76
CA LEU A 538 -4.45 -13.13 1.99
C LEU A 538 -5.31 -11.90 2.34
N GLU A 539 -6.59 -12.07 2.68
CA GLU A 539 -7.43 -11.00 3.21
C GLU A 539 -6.94 -10.51 4.58
N GLU A 540 -6.43 -11.40 5.45
CA GLU A 540 -5.76 -11.01 6.69
C GLU A 540 -4.40 -10.31 6.45
N GLU A 541 -3.61 -10.73 5.45
CA GLU A 541 -2.35 -10.07 5.08
C GLU A 541 -2.57 -8.68 4.46
N LEU A 542 -3.57 -8.54 3.58
CA LEU A 542 -4.03 -7.25 3.06
C LEU A 542 -4.40 -6.30 4.20
N GLN A 543 -5.30 -6.72 5.11
CA GLN A 543 -5.71 -5.92 6.27
C GLN A 543 -4.52 -5.50 7.15
N ARG A 544 -3.53 -6.38 7.38
CA ARG A 544 -2.30 -6.02 8.11
C ARG A 544 -1.53 -4.90 7.41
N THR A 545 -1.31 -5.00 6.10
CA THR A 545 -0.60 -3.95 5.35
C THR A 545 -1.40 -2.64 5.25
N GLU A 546 -2.72 -2.69 5.16
CA GLU A 546 -3.58 -1.52 5.25
C GLU A 546 -3.48 -0.83 6.62
N GLU A 547 -3.54 -1.60 7.72
CA GLU A 547 -3.41 -1.09 9.08
C GLU A 547 -2.02 -0.51 9.35
N GLU A 548 -0.95 -1.19 8.92
CA GLU A 548 0.44 -0.74 9.02
C GLU A 548 0.64 0.59 8.29
N THR A 549 0.29 0.66 7.00
CA THR A 549 0.44 1.91 6.24
C THR A 549 -0.49 3.02 6.74
N ALA A 550 -1.64 2.68 7.33
CA ALA A 550 -2.51 3.65 7.98
C ALA A 550 -1.96 4.11 9.34
N ALA A 551 -1.18 3.30 10.05
CA ALA A 551 -0.43 3.72 11.23
C ALA A 551 0.73 4.64 10.85
N GLU A 552 1.51 4.28 9.83
CA GLU A 552 2.58 5.13 9.29
C GLU A 552 2.04 6.50 8.83
N ARG A 553 0.94 6.54 8.07
CA ARG A 553 0.28 7.80 7.67
C ARG A 553 -0.12 8.66 8.89
N ARG A 554 -0.68 8.05 9.95
CA ARG A 554 -1.05 8.76 11.18
C ARG A 554 0.18 9.28 11.93
N GLU A 555 1.25 8.50 12.02
CA GLU A 555 2.51 8.96 12.60
C GLU A 555 3.10 10.14 11.82
N TRP A 556 3.07 10.10 10.48
CA TRP A 556 3.54 11.21 9.65
C TRP A 556 2.66 12.46 9.79
N GLU A 557 1.35 12.31 9.88
CA GLU A 557 0.44 13.41 10.22
C GLU A 557 0.71 14.01 11.62
N GLU A 558 1.01 13.18 12.63
CA GLU A 558 1.36 13.66 13.97
C GLU A 558 2.73 14.35 13.99
N LYS A 559 3.74 13.80 13.30
CA LYS A 559 5.06 14.42 13.10
C LYS A 559 4.92 15.78 12.40
N LEU A 560 4.05 15.89 11.39
CA LEU A 560 3.73 17.16 10.71
C LEU A 560 3.06 18.16 11.66
N LYS A 561 2.01 17.76 12.39
CA LYS A 561 1.30 18.63 13.36
C LYS A 561 2.23 19.12 14.48
N VAL A 562 3.19 18.30 14.92
CA VAL A 562 4.22 18.69 15.90
C VAL A 562 5.22 19.67 15.30
N ALA A 563 5.64 19.50 14.04
CA ALA A 563 6.50 20.45 13.34
C ALA A 563 5.81 21.80 13.10
N GLU A 564 4.53 21.79 12.70
CA GLU A 564 3.70 22.99 12.52
C GLU A 564 3.45 23.72 13.85
N ALA A 565 3.16 22.99 14.94
CA ALA A 565 3.06 23.57 16.28
C ALA A 565 4.40 24.14 16.77
N GLY A 566 5.52 23.48 16.45
CA GLY A 566 6.87 23.98 16.69
C GLY A 566 7.11 25.31 15.98
N ALA A 567 6.87 25.38 14.67
CA ALA A 567 7.01 26.58 13.85
C ALA A 567 6.07 27.72 14.30
N ALA A 568 4.84 27.40 14.72
CA ALA A 568 3.93 28.38 15.32
C ALA A 568 4.45 28.91 16.67
N SER A 569 5.09 28.06 17.48
CA SER A 569 5.66 28.46 18.77
C SER A 569 6.91 29.35 18.61
N THR A 570 7.77 29.09 17.62
CA THR A 570 8.93 29.94 17.33
C THR A 570 8.52 31.27 16.72
N ALA A 571 7.61 31.27 15.73
CA ALA A 571 7.05 32.51 15.18
C ALA A 571 6.36 33.37 16.26
N SER A 572 5.69 32.74 17.24
CA SER A 572 5.08 33.45 18.38
C SER A 572 6.10 33.87 19.46
N ALA A 573 7.33 33.36 19.44
CA ALA A 573 8.42 33.81 20.31
C ALA A 573 9.17 35.00 19.70
N GLU A 574 9.35 35.03 18.37
CA GLU A 574 9.90 36.17 17.64
C GLU A 574 8.94 37.37 17.63
N ALA A 575 7.62 37.14 17.62
CA ALA A 575 6.58 38.17 17.65
C ALA A 575 6.36 38.86 19.02
N GLN A 576 7.38 38.96 19.89
CA GLN A 576 7.27 39.70 21.15
C GLN A 576 7.57 41.20 20.97
N PRO A 577 6.60 42.13 21.20
CA PRO A 577 6.82 43.57 21.06
C PRO A 577 7.71 44.18 22.16
N ALA A 578 8.34 43.37 23.01
CA ALA A 578 9.20 43.80 24.12
C ALA A 578 10.60 44.23 23.66
N SER A 579 11.13 43.61 22.60
CA SER A 579 12.40 44.01 21.95
C SER A 579 12.31 45.41 21.35
N ASP A 580 11.30 45.63 20.51
CA ASP A 580 11.06 46.90 19.82
C ASP A 580 10.74 48.03 20.80
N ALA A 581 9.92 47.77 21.83
CA ALA A 581 9.65 48.76 22.87
C ALA A 581 10.90 49.14 23.68
N ALA A 582 11.81 48.20 23.93
CA ALA A 582 13.11 48.47 24.57
C ALA A 582 14.05 49.25 23.64
N ALA A 583 14.05 48.97 22.34
CA ALA A 583 14.81 49.71 21.33
C ALA A 583 14.30 51.16 21.22
N GLU A 584 12.98 51.38 21.10
CA GLU A 584 12.39 52.72 21.09
C GLU A 584 12.72 53.51 22.35
N ALA A 585 12.62 52.89 23.54
CA ALA A 585 12.95 53.53 24.80
C ALA A 585 14.42 53.99 24.84
N ARG A 586 15.33 53.18 24.31
CA ARG A 586 16.77 53.49 24.24
C ARG A 586 17.09 54.57 23.20
N VAL A 587 16.40 54.60 22.07
CA VAL A 587 16.48 55.71 21.10
C VAL A 587 16.00 57.02 21.74
N ARG A 588 14.84 57.03 22.40
CA ARG A 588 14.31 58.22 23.10
C ARG A 588 15.24 58.71 24.21
N GLN A 589 15.92 57.80 24.92
CA GLN A 589 16.96 58.17 25.89
C GLN A 589 18.14 58.88 25.20
N LEU A 590 18.72 58.29 24.15
CA LEU A 590 19.85 58.87 23.40
C LEU A 590 19.51 60.23 22.77
N GLU A 591 18.28 60.41 22.29
CA GLU A 591 17.80 61.72 21.83
C GLU A 591 17.76 62.77 22.96
N SER A 592 17.35 62.39 24.17
CA SER A 592 17.33 63.29 25.33
C SER A 592 18.76 63.67 25.79
N GLU A 593 19.69 62.72 25.76
CA GLU A 593 21.10 62.94 26.08
C GLU A 593 21.76 63.85 25.04
N ARG A 594 21.50 63.63 23.74
CA ARG A 594 21.93 64.51 22.65
C ARG A 594 21.41 65.94 22.83
N GLN A 595 20.15 66.12 23.22
CA GLN A 595 19.59 67.45 23.51
C GLN A 595 20.27 68.12 24.72
N ALA A 596 20.58 67.37 25.78
CA ALA A 596 21.31 67.89 26.93
C ALA A 596 22.76 68.32 26.59
N VAL A 597 23.44 67.56 25.72
CA VAL A 597 24.77 67.92 25.20
C VAL A 597 24.71 69.20 24.36
N VAL A 598 23.74 69.34 23.46
CA VAL A 598 23.55 70.58 22.67
C VAL A 598 23.29 71.79 23.57
N GLN A 599 22.49 71.63 24.64
CA GLN A 599 22.24 72.70 25.60
C GLN A 599 23.51 73.09 26.39
N SER A 600 24.31 72.12 26.83
CA SER A 600 25.55 72.39 27.58
C SER A 600 26.64 73.05 26.71
N ILE A 601 26.77 72.65 25.44
CA ILE A 601 27.63 73.32 24.45
C ILE A 601 27.17 74.78 24.24
N GLY A 602 25.86 75.01 24.10
CA GLY A 602 25.30 76.36 24.03
C GLY A 602 25.64 77.21 25.24
N ASP A 603 25.68 76.61 26.43
CA ASP A 603 26.06 77.25 27.68
C ASP A 603 27.56 77.53 27.81
N VAL A 604 28.42 76.62 27.34
CA VAL A 604 29.86 76.84 27.25
C VAL A 604 30.17 78.00 26.29
N LEU A 605 29.54 78.02 25.10
CA LEU A 605 29.68 79.12 24.15
C LEU A 605 29.16 80.45 24.71
N ARG A 606 28.05 80.45 25.47
CA ARG A 606 27.57 81.63 26.21
C ARG A 606 28.60 82.12 27.25
N ARG A 607 29.29 81.21 27.96
CA ARG A 607 30.33 81.55 28.96
C ARG A 607 31.61 82.08 28.30
N HIS A 608 32.08 81.48 27.21
CA HIS A 608 33.28 81.93 26.48
C HIS A 608 33.08 83.31 25.83
N ARG A 609 31.86 83.65 25.39
CA ARG A 609 31.53 84.98 24.85
C ARG A 609 31.62 86.12 25.88
N MET A 610 31.76 85.81 27.17
CA MET A 610 31.71 86.78 28.29
C MET A 610 33.06 87.03 28.98
N ARG A 611 34.21 86.63 28.39
CA ARG A 611 35.54 86.89 28.95
C ARG A 611 36.50 87.60 27.96
N PRO A 612 36.69 88.93 28.09
CA PRO A 612 37.85 89.62 27.54
C PRO A 612 39.09 89.52 28.47
N THR A 613 40.20 90.08 28.00
CA THR A 613 41.48 90.31 28.72
C THR A 613 42.21 89.07 29.28
N LEU A 614 43.12 88.50 28.49
CA LEU A 614 44.53 88.25 28.89
C LEU A 614 45.38 87.76 27.70
N GLY A 615 45.68 88.67 26.77
CA GLY A 615 46.77 88.51 25.80
C GLY A 615 47.74 89.67 25.94
N VAL A 616 49.04 89.40 26.10
CA VAL A 616 50.18 90.33 25.91
C VAL A 616 51.52 89.65 26.19
N ALA A 617 51.57 88.69 27.13
CA ALA A 617 52.83 88.07 27.58
C ALA A 617 53.33 86.94 26.67
N LEU A 618 54.65 86.93 26.42
CA LEU A 618 55.46 85.79 25.94
C LEU A 618 55.12 85.24 24.54
N ARG A 619 55.17 86.15 23.56
CA ARG A 619 55.52 85.83 22.17
C ARG A 619 57.04 85.62 22.05
N GLU A 620 57.52 84.39 22.20
CA GLU A 620 58.90 84.00 21.89
C GLU A 620 58.94 82.72 21.04
N SER A 621 59.89 82.66 20.10
CA SER A 621 60.11 81.54 19.16
C SER A 621 61.61 81.37 18.91
N PRO A 622 62.05 80.19 18.47
CA PRO A 622 62.56 80.06 17.09
C PRO A 622 61.65 79.12 16.27
N ALA A 623 61.24 79.48 15.05
CA ALA A 623 62.04 79.42 13.81
C ALA A 623 62.31 77.98 13.35
N PHE A 624 61.55 77.53 12.35
CA PHE A 624 61.90 76.38 11.51
C PHE A 624 62.76 76.88 10.35
N ASP A 625 63.87 76.20 10.07
CA ASP A 625 64.81 76.55 8.99
C ASP A 625 64.54 75.70 7.74
N ASP A 626 64.52 76.35 6.57
CA ASP A 626 64.45 75.69 5.26
C ASP A 626 65.84 75.19 4.84
N THR A 627 66.24 73.96 5.19
CA THR A 627 67.13 73.12 4.34
C THR A 627 67.27 71.67 4.86
N THR A 628 66.56 70.72 4.23
CA THR A 628 67.07 69.36 3.95
C THR A 628 66.42 68.84 2.67
N GLU A 629 67.27 68.60 1.66
CA GLU A 629 67.18 67.60 0.56
C GLU A 629 65.82 67.38 -0.17
N ARG A 630 65.87 67.48 -1.51
CA ARG A 630 64.67 67.58 -2.37
C ARG A 630 64.52 66.42 -3.35
N ASP A 631 65.32 65.37 -3.17
CA ASP A 631 65.59 64.35 -4.19
C ASP A 631 64.73 63.08 -4.06
N ASP A 632 64.13 62.83 -2.88
CA ASP A 632 63.24 61.68 -2.65
C ASP A 632 61.80 61.89 -3.16
N LEU A 633 61.39 63.15 -3.38
CA LEU A 633 60.01 63.49 -3.74
C LEU A 633 59.50 62.78 -5.03
N PRO A 634 60.30 62.63 -6.11
CA PRO A 634 59.87 61.89 -7.30
C PRO A 634 59.67 60.39 -7.03
N ALA A 635 60.53 59.77 -6.20
CA ALA A 635 60.44 58.35 -5.86
C ALA A 635 59.28 58.04 -4.90
N TYR A 636 58.98 58.97 -3.99
CA TYR A 636 57.78 58.89 -3.14
C TYR A 636 56.50 59.02 -3.98
N LEU A 637 56.47 59.94 -4.96
CA LEU A 637 55.33 60.11 -5.85
C LEU A 637 55.16 58.94 -6.83
N SER A 638 56.24 58.34 -7.36
CA SER A 638 56.11 57.14 -8.20
C SER A 638 55.62 55.94 -7.40
N SER A 639 56.25 55.62 -6.26
CA SER A 639 55.85 54.47 -5.43
C SER A 639 54.43 54.56 -4.86
N THR A 640 53.93 55.77 -4.56
CA THR A 640 52.53 55.97 -4.18
C THR A 640 51.56 55.85 -5.36
N LEU A 641 51.93 56.32 -6.56
CA LEU A 641 51.13 56.11 -7.77
C LEU A 641 51.11 54.64 -8.21
N ASP A 642 52.25 53.96 -8.22
CA ASP A 642 52.37 52.53 -8.55
C ASP A 642 51.52 51.70 -7.58
N SER A 643 51.61 51.97 -6.26
CA SER A 643 50.74 51.32 -5.27
C SER A 643 49.25 51.63 -5.43
N HIS A 644 48.88 52.73 -6.09
CA HIS A 644 47.49 53.01 -6.48
C HIS A 644 47.09 52.30 -7.77
N PHE A 645 47.98 52.14 -8.75
CA PHE A 645 47.73 51.35 -9.95
C PHE A 645 47.65 49.84 -9.64
N ASP A 646 48.45 49.32 -8.72
CA ASP A 646 48.36 47.94 -8.24
C ASP A 646 46.99 47.68 -7.59
N LYS A 647 46.53 48.58 -6.70
CA LYS A 647 45.21 48.50 -6.06
C LYS A 647 44.05 48.65 -7.03
N LEU A 648 44.18 49.52 -8.04
CA LEU A 648 43.20 49.62 -9.12
C LEU A 648 43.19 48.34 -9.97
N THR A 649 44.34 47.71 -10.18
CA THR A 649 44.45 46.46 -10.93
C THR A 649 43.88 45.27 -10.13
N SER A 650 44.12 45.20 -8.80
CA SER A 650 43.48 44.18 -7.96
C SER A 650 41.96 44.36 -7.95
N HIS A 651 41.46 45.58 -7.71
CA HIS A 651 40.03 45.89 -7.73
C HIS A 651 39.39 45.65 -9.11
N VAL A 652 40.10 45.84 -10.23
CA VAL A 652 39.61 45.46 -11.57
C VAL A 652 39.57 43.95 -11.72
N ASN A 653 40.55 43.21 -11.20
CA ASN A 653 40.53 41.75 -11.22
C ASN A 653 39.44 41.16 -10.30
N GLU A 654 39.20 41.76 -9.14
CA GLU A 654 38.10 41.43 -8.21
C GLU A 654 36.73 41.72 -8.85
N LEU A 655 36.58 42.86 -9.55
CA LEU A 655 35.37 43.14 -10.34
C LEU A 655 35.18 42.16 -11.51
N ASN A 656 36.28 41.68 -12.12
CA ASN A 656 36.21 40.67 -13.17
C ASN A 656 35.84 39.28 -12.61
N SER A 657 36.38 38.86 -11.47
CA SER A 657 35.99 37.57 -10.86
C SER A 657 34.54 37.59 -10.40
N LEU A 658 34.09 38.66 -9.74
CA LEU A 658 32.67 38.87 -9.41
C LEU A 658 31.77 38.94 -10.65
N ARG A 659 32.30 39.38 -11.80
CA ARG A 659 31.59 39.39 -13.08
C ARG A 659 31.47 37.99 -13.67
N ASP A 660 32.56 37.23 -13.66
CA ASP A 660 32.61 35.84 -14.14
C ASP A 660 31.72 34.94 -13.25
N GLU A 661 31.78 35.08 -11.93
CA GLU A 661 30.91 34.40 -10.94
C GLU A 661 29.43 34.72 -11.16
N HIS A 662 29.09 35.99 -11.45
CA HIS A 662 27.72 36.38 -11.77
C HIS A 662 27.28 35.81 -13.13
N ASP A 663 28.15 35.74 -14.14
CA ASP A 663 27.79 35.18 -15.44
C ASP A 663 27.72 33.63 -15.43
N THR A 664 28.51 32.92 -14.60
CA THR A 664 28.29 31.50 -14.34
C THR A 664 26.97 31.27 -13.60
N GLY A 665 26.70 32.02 -12.52
CA GLY A 665 25.43 31.90 -11.79
C GLY A 665 24.19 32.24 -12.63
N ARG A 666 24.34 33.06 -13.68
CA ARG A 666 23.28 33.27 -14.70
C ARG A 666 23.13 32.06 -15.61
N SER A 667 24.24 31.47 -16.09
CA SER A 667 24.20 30.27 -16.92
C SER A 667 23.61 29.06 -16.18
N ASP A 668 23.88 28.94 -14.88
CA ASP A 668 23.33 27.88 -14.03
C ASP A 668 21.82 28.08 -13.83
N LEU A 669 21.37 29.31 -13.52
CA LEU A 669 19.94 29.64 -13.42
C LEU A 669 19.19 29.51 -14.77
N GLU A 670 19.85 29.79 -15.89
CA GLU A 670 19.29 29.58 -17.24
C GLU A 670 19.13 28.08 -17.55
N ALA A 671 20.10 27.25 -17.16
CA ALA A 671 20.01 25.79 -17.27
C ALA A 671 18.97 25.16 -16.32
N GLU A 672 18.83 25.67 -15.09
CA GLU A 672 17.75 25.28 -14.17
C GLU A 672 16.37 25.67 -14.72
N LEU A 673 16.26 26.85 -15.33
CA LEU A 673 15.03 27.33 -15.96
C LEU A 673 14.66 26.48 -17.18
N ASP A 674 15.60 26.14 -18.05
CA ASP A 674 15.37 25.22 -19.18
C ASP A 674 14.96 23.82 -18.69
N GLN A 675 15.65 23.28 -17.67
CA GLN A 675 15.27 22.01 -17.06
C GLN A 675 13.87 22.05 -16.41
N ALA A 676 13.46 23.19 -15.85
CA ALA A 676 12.09 23.38 -15.36
C ALA A 676 11.07 23.40 -16.51
N HIS A 677 11.39 24.04 -17.64
CA HIS A 677 10.52 24.01 -18.82
C HIS A 677 10.42 22.61 -19.45
N GLU A 678 11.51 21.83 -19.50
CA GLU A 678 11.46 20.41 -19.91
C GLU A 678 10.57 19.58 -18.97
N ARG A 679 10.68 19.77 -17.65
CA ARG A 679 9.78 19.11 -16.67
C ARG A 679 8.32 19.50 -16.89
N CYS A 680 8.02 20.78 -17.14
CA CYS A 680 6.66 21.22 -17.45
C CYS A 680 6.13 20.59 -18.75
N GLN A 681 6.93 20.56 -19.83
CA GLN A 681 6.52 19.94 -21.10
C GLN A 681 6.29 18.43 -20.97
N ASN A 682 7.11 17.73 -20.18
CA ASN A 682 6.89 16.30 -19.89
C ASN A 682 5.59 16.09 -19.10
N LEU A 683 5.33 16.89 -18.06
CA LEU A 683 4.07 16.84 -17.31
C LEU A 683 2.84 17.21 -18.16
N GLU A 684 2.97 18.15 -19.10
CA GLU A 684 1.91 18.46 -20.08
C GLU A 684 1.65 17.29 -21.03
N ALA A 685 2.70 16.56 -21.45
CA ALA A 685 2.57 15.34 -22.26
C ALA A 685 1.94 14.18 -21.48
N ASP A 686 2.30 13.99 -20.20
CA ASP A 686 1.70 12.98 -19.32
C ASP A 686 0.23 13.31 -18.99
N VAL A 687 -0.11 14.59 -18.80
CA VAL A 687 -1.50 15.03 -18.67
C VAL A 687 -2.29 14.79 -19.97
N ALA A 688 -1.67 14.97 -21.14
CA ALA A 688 -2.30 14.70 -22.43
C ALA A 688 -2.49 13.20 -22.71
N SER A 689 -1.56 12.33 -22.27
CA SER A 689 -1.70 10.87 -22.40
C SER A 689 -2.81 10.34 -21.48
N VAL A 690 -2.84 10.76 -20.22
CA VAL A 690 -3.91 10.40 -19.27
C VAL A 690 -5.29 10.92 -19.73
N GLN A 691 -5.35 12.08 -20.40
CA GLN A 691 -6.59 12.54 -21.04
C GLN A 691 -7.01 11.64 -22.20
N ALA A 692 -6.09 11.19 -23.06
CA ALA A 692 -6.40 10.28 -24.15
C ALA A 692 -6.82 8.87 -23.67
N GLU A 693 -6.22 8.38 -22.58
CA GLU A 693 -6.63 7.14 -21.91
C GLU A 693 -8.02 7.27 -21.27
N ARG A 694 -8.29 8.39 -20.60
CA ARG A 694 -9.63 8.68 -20.07
C ARG A 694 -10.67 8.72 -21.19
N ASP A 695 -10.41 9.43 -22.28
CA ASP A 695 -11.34 9.55 -23.40
C ASP A 695 -11.61 8.18 -24.04
N SER A 696 -10.60 7.30 -24.13
CA SER A 696 -10.79 5.94 -24.64
C SER A 696 -11.68 5.09 -23.71
N LEU A 697 -11.44 5.13 -22.40
CA LEU A 697 -12.28 4.48 -21.38
C LEU A 697 -13.70 5.05 -21.35
N GLU A 698 -13.89 6.35 -21.57
CA GLU A 698 -15.22 6.97 -21.65
C GLU A 698 -15.99 6.47 -22.90
N THR A 699 -15.30 6.22 -24.03
CA THR A 699 -15.92 5.55 -25.20
C THR A 699 -16.18 4.05 -25.00
N GLU A 700 -15.36 3.34 -24.23
CA GLU A 700 -15.58 1.93 -23.90
C GLU A 700 -16.79 1.77 -22.94
N LEU A 701 -16.91 2.65 -21.94
CA LEU A 701 -18.08 2.69 -21.05
C LEU A 701 -19.38 2.98 -21.82
N ASP A 702 -19.37 3.88 -22.80
CA ASP A 702 -20.53 4.13 -23.66
C ASP A 702 -20.83 2.96 -24.62
N LEU A 703 -19.81 2.26 -25.10
CA LEU A 703 -20.01 1.00 -25.84
C LEU A 703 -20.66 -0.07 -24.96
N LEU A 704 -20.15 -0.31 -23.74
CA LEU A 704 -20.72 -1.26 -22.78
C LEU A 704 -22.15 -0.89 -22.35
N ARG A 705 -22.43 0.41 -22.15
CA ARG A 705 -23.81 0.91 -21.94
C ARG A 705 -24.72 0.60 -23.12
N SER A 706 -24.24 0.77 -24.35
CA SER A 706 -25.03 0.46 -25.56
C SER A 706 -25.31 -1.05 -25.70
N GLN A 707 -24.34 -1.90 -25.37
CA GLN A 707 -24.51 -3.36 -25.32
C GLN A 707 -25.51 -3.74 -24.24
N SER A 708 -25.39 -3.17 -23.03
CA SER A 708 -26.33 -3.40 -21.92
C SER A 708 -27.78 -3.04 -22.32
N GLN A 709 -27.99 -1.88 -22.94
CA GLN A 709 -29.31 -1.49 -23.48
C GLN A 709 -29.79 -2.45 -24.59
N GLU A 710 -28.90 -2.98 -25.43
CA GLU A 710 -29.29 -4.01 -26.40
C GLU A 710 -29.72 -5.30 -25.69
N HIS A 711 -29.00 -5.75 -24.67
CA HIS A 711 -29.36 -6.92 -23.86
C HIS A 711 -30.70 -6.73 -23.13
N GLU A 712 -30.95 -5.55 -22.53
CA GLU A 712 -32.26 -5.20 -21.96
C GLU A 712 -33.37 -5.27 -23.02
N SER A 713 -33.13 -4.73 -24.23
CA SER A 713 -34.11 -4.78 -25.32
C SER A 713 -34.38 -6.21 -25.81
N ARG A 714 -33.35 -7.07 -25.85
CA ARG A 714 -33.47 -8.49 -26.18
C ARG A 714 -34.28 -9.24 -25.10
N ILE A 715 -34.01 -9.01 -23.81
CA ILE A 715 -34.77 -9.58 -22.69
C ILE A 715 -36.24 -9.12 -22.74
N ALA A 716 -36.49 -7.83 -22.97
CA ALA A 716 -37.85 -7.31 -23.16
C ALA A 716 -38.55 -8.03 -24.33
N SER A 717 -37.87 -8.24 -25.46
CA SER A 717 -38.45 -8.96 -26.60
C SER A 717 -38.79 -10.43 -26.28
N LEU A 718 -37.94 -11.13 -25.50
CA LEU A 718 -38.22 -12.49 -25.03
C LEU A 718 -39.49 -12.54 -24.18
N SER A 719 -39.67 -11.61 -23.24
CA SER A 719 -40.91 -11.54 -22.43
C SER A 719 -42.18 -11.33 -23.27
N THR A 720 -42.08 -10.63 -24.41
CA THR A 720 -43.22 -10.49 -25.33
C THR A 720 -43.48 -11.75 -26.14
N LEU A 721 -42.45 -12.54 -26.47
CA LEU A 721 -42.60 -13.85 -27.12
C LEU A 721 -43.16 -14.90 -26.16
N GLU A 722 -42.77 -14.88 -24.89
CA GLU A 722 -43.35 -15.73 -23.84
C GLU A 722 -44.85 -15.44 -23.65
N SER A 723 -45.23 -14.15 -23.60
CA SER A 723 -46.64 -13.73 -23.53
C SER A 723 -47.44 -14.20 -24.75
N GLN A 724 -46.87 -14.10 -25.96
CA GLN A 724 -47.50 -14.61 -27.18
C GLN A 724 -47.59 -16.15 -27.19
N LEU A 725 -46.61 -16.85 -26.62
CA LEU A 725 -46.63 -18.31 -26.49
C LEU A 725 -47.73 -18.78 -25.52
N GLU A 726 -47.92 -18.10 -24.39
CA GLU A 726 -49.03 -18.41 -23.48
C GLU A 726 -50.40 -18.05 -24.06
N GLU A 727 -50.53 -16.94 -24.81
CA GLU A 727 -51.76 -16.64 -25.55
C GLU A 727 -52.07 -17.71 -26.62
N ALA A 728 -51.04 -18.20 -27.32
CA ALA A 728 -51.18 -19.28 -28.30
C ALA A 728 -51.58 -20.62 -27.64
N LYS A 729 -50.96 -20.99 -26.51
CA LYS A 729 -51.36 -22.16 -25.70
C LYS A 729 -52.82 -22.04 -25.23
N ALA A 730 -53.22 -20.86 -24.74
CA ALA A 730 -54.59 -20.61 -24.31
C ALA A 730 -55.59 -20.67 -25.48
N ALA A 731 -55.20 -20.23 -26.68
CA ALA A 731 -56.00 -20.39 -27.90
C ALA A 731 -56.11 -21.86 -28.34
N GLU A 732 -55.02 -22.64 -28.24
CA GLU A 732 -55.02 -24.07 -28.53
C GLU A 732 -55.92 -24.86 -27.57
N LEU A 733 -55.92 -24.52 -26.27
CA LEU A 733 -56.82 -25.10 -25.28
C LEU A 733 -58.30 -24.81 -25.59
N ARG A 734 -58.66 -23.55 -25.89
CA ARG A 734 -60.02 -23.19 -26.35
C ARG A 734 -60.42 -23.97 -27.61
N GLY A 735 -59.50 -24.13 -28.57
CA GLY A 735 -59.73 -24.95 -29.77
C GLY A 735 -59.98 -26.43 -29.46
N ARG A 736 -59.30 -27.01 -28.45
CA ARG A 736 -59.58 -28.38 -27.98
C ARG A 736 -60.95 -28.47 -27.29
N GLU A 737 -61.34 -27.48 -26.50
CA GLU A 737 -62.66 -27.42 -25.85
C GLU A 737 -63.79 -27.30 -26.89
N GLU A 738 -63.63 -26.44 -27.90
CA GLU A 738 -64.56 -26.31 -29.03
C GLU A 738 -64.67 -27.60 -29.85
N LEU A 739 -63.56 -28.29 -30.10
CA LEU A 739 -63.56 -29.60 -30.77
C LEU A 739 -64.26 -30.68 -29.93
N ALA A 740 -64.05 -30.71 -28.62
CA ALA A 740 -64.76 -31.64 -27.72
C ALA A 740 -66.27 -31.35 -27.66
N ALA A 741 -66.66 -30.06 -27.62
CA ALA A 741 -68.05 -29.64 -27.72
C ALA A 741 -68.67 -30.06 -29.07
N ALA A 742 -67.96 -29.87 -30.19
CA ALA A 742 -68.40 -30.32 -31.50
C ALA A 742 -68.55 -31.85 -31.58
N GLN A 743 -67.60 -32.62 -31.04
CA GLN A 743 -67.66 -34.08 -30.97
C GLN A 743 -68.86 -34.58 -30.15
N SER A 744 -69.12 -34.00 -28.97
CA SER A 744 -70.30 -34.35 -28.17
C SER A 744 -71.62 -34.04 -28.90
N ARG A 745 -71.65 -32.95 -29.69
CA ARG A 745 -72.81 -32.60 -30.53
C ARG A 745 -72.99 -33.56 -31.71
N ILE A 746 -71.91 -34.06 -32.31
CA ILE A 746 -71.96 -35.11 -33.34
C ILE A 746 -72.52 -36.41 -32.72
N ALA A 747 -71.99 -36.86 -31.59
CA ALA A 747 -72.49 -38.06 -30.90
C ALA A 747 -73.98 -37.94 -30.50
N ALA A 748 -74.45 -36.75 -30.13
CA ALA A 748 -75.87 -36.49 -29.88
C ALA A 748 -76.74 -36.60 -31.16
N LEU A 749 -76.25 -36.12 -32.30
CA LEU A 749 -76.93 -36.25 -33.60
C LEU A 749 -76.93 -37.69 -34.11
N GLU A 750 -75.84 -38.44 -33.91
CA GLU A 750 -75.77 -39.88 -34.20
C GLU A 750 -76.74 -40.67 -33.32
N GLY A 751 -76.88 -40.28 -32.04
CA GLY A 751 -77.90 -40.81 -31.15
C GLY A 751 -79.32 -40.59 -31.66
N GLN A 752 -79.65 -39.36 -32.09
CA GLN A 752 -80.94 -39.02 -32.69
C GLN A 752 -81.19 -39.77 -34.01
N LEU A 753 -80.17 -39.94 -34.85
CA LEU A 753 -80.27 -40.74 -36.08
C LEU A 753 -80.58 -42.21 -35.73
N GLY A 754 -79.88 -42.78 -34.76
CA GLY A 754 -80.14 -44.13 -34.25
C GLY A 754 -81.48 -44.29 -33.53
N GLU A 755 -82.15 -43.22 -33.11
CA GLU A 755 -83.55 -43.23 -32.67
C GLU A 755 -84.52 -43.16 -33.86
N HIS A 756 -84.21 -42.36 -34.88
CA HIS A 756 -84.94 -42.34 -36.15
C HIS A 756 -84.89 -43.68 -36.90
N ASP A 757 -83.77 -44.40 -36.85
CA ASP A 757 -83.64 -45.74 -37.44
C ASP A 757 -84.50 -46.77 -36.68
N LYS A 758 -84.55 -46.70 -35.33
CA LYS A 758 -85.45 -47.53 -34.51
C LYS A 758 -86.92 -47.17 -34.71
N ALA A 759 -87.24 -45.91 -35.02
CA ALA A 759 -88.59 -45.49 -35.40
C ALA A 759 -88.95 -46.02 -36.81
N SER A 760 -88.01 -45.96 -37.75
CA SER A 760 -88.15 -46.47 -39.11
C SER A 760 -88.28 -48.00 -39.13
N SER A 761 -87.52 -48.73 -38.31
CA SER A 761 -87.67 -50.18 -38.20
C SER A 761 -89.03 -50.56 -37.62
N ARG A 762 -89.52 -49.89 -36.57
CA ARG A 762 -90.88 -50.08 -36.03
C ARG A 762 -91.96 -49.80 -37.08
N LEU A 763 -91.79 -48.77 -37.91
CA LEU A 763 -92.67 -48.50 -39.04
C LEU A 763 -92.57 -49.62 -40.09
N GLN A 764 -91.38 -50.14 -40.37
CA GLN A 764 -91.16 -51.22 -41.34
C GLN A 764 -91.71 -52.57 -40.84
N ASP A 765 -91.70 -52.84 -39.53
CA ASP A 765 -92.37 -53.97 -38.90
C ASP A 765 -93.90 -53.83 -39.03
N LEU A 766 -94.44 -52.62 -38.82
CA LEU A 766 -95.85 -52.33 -39.05
C LEU A 766 -96.24 -52.48 -40.54
N TRP A 767 -95.39 -52.06 -41.48
CA TRP A 767 -95.58 -52.30 -42.91
C TRP A 767 -95.52 -53.79 -43.28
N GLN A 768 -94.65 -54.58 -42.63
CA GLN A 768 -94.63 -56.05 -42.79
C GLN A 768 -95.85 -56.75 -42.16
N SER A 769 -96.56 -56.09 -41.23
CA SER A 769 -97.81 -56.61 -40.66
C SER A 769 -99.05 -56.39 -41.53
N MET A 770 -98.92 -55.68 -42.67
CA MET A 770 -100.00 -55.51 -43.64
C MET A 770 -100.16 -56.75 -44.54
N PRO A 771 -101.39 -57.20 -44.84
CA PRO A 771 -101.60 -58.33 -45.75
C PRO A 771 -101.23 -57.95 -47.20
N PRO A 772 -100.67 -58.88 -47.99
CA PRO A 772 -100.28 -58.61 -49.37
C PRO A 772 -101.50 -58.41 -50.28
N LEU A 773 -101.47 -57.35 -51.08
CA LEU A 773 -102.28 -57.22 -52.29
C LEU A 773 -101.44 -57.66 -53.49
N ASP A 774 -102.05 -58.45 -54.37
CA ASP A 774 -101.38 -59.19 -55.45
C ASP A 774 -101.59 -58.51 -56.82
N GLU A 775 -100.88 -59.01 -57.85
CA GLU A 775 -100.93 -58.62 -59.28
C GLU A 775 -100.49 -57.16 -59.59
N SER A 776 -99.50 -56.87 -60.45
CA SER A 776 -99.26 -57.43 -61.79
C SER A 776 -97.94 -56.92 -62.41
N ALA A 777 -97.48 -57.56 -63.50
CA ALA A 777 -96.27 -57.25 -64.30
C ALA A 777 -96.66 -56.67 -65.70
N PRO A 778 -95.77 -56.38 -66.71
CA PRO A 778 -94.34 -56.75 -66.86
C PRO A 778 -93.35 -55.79 -67.62
N ARG A 779 -92.04 -56.08 -67.46
CA ARG A 779 -90.88 -56.00 -68.40
C ARG A 779 -90.79 -54.97 -69.56
N SER A 780 -89.66 -54.23 -69.62
CA SER A 780 -88.80 -53.86 -70.82
C SER A 780 -88.07 -52.52 -70.60
N ALA A 781 -86.83 -52.20 -71.03
CA ALA A 781 -85.61 -52.94 -71.42
C ALA A 781 -84.39 -51.98 -71.62
N ALA A 782 -83.17 -52.56 -71.81
CA ALA A 782 -81.97 -52.02 -72.52
C ALA A 782 -80.96 -51.06 -71.82
N ALA A 783 -79.74 -51.01 -72.41
CA ALA A 783 -78.48 -50.28 -72.08
C ALA A 783 -77.66 -50.80 -70.85
N THR A 784 -76.39 -51.26 -70.88
CA THR A 784 -75.30 -51.59 -71.86
C THR A 784 -73.96 -50.87 -71.58
N LEU A 785 -73.11 -51.46 -70.69
CA LEU A 785 -71.61 -51.53 -70.75
C LEU A 785 -70.75 -50.22 -70.78
N PRO A 786 -69.38 -50.24 -70.73
CA PRO A 786 -68.40 -51.27 -70.29
C PRO A 786 -67.21 -50.78 -69.37
N GLY A 787 -66.52 -51.71 -68.70
CA GLY A 787 -65.06 -51.64 -68.39
C GLY A 787 -64.61 -51.01 -67.05
N ARG A 788 -63.33 -51.10 -66.61
CA ARG A 788 -62.15 -51.85 -67.13
C ARG A 788 -61.01 -52.03 -66.09
N LYS A 789 -60.74 -53.29 -65.69
CA LYS A 789 -59.42 -53.96 -65.42
C LYS A 789 -58.34 -53.36 -64.46
N GLN A 790 -57.91 -54.24 -63.53
CA GLN A 790 -56.52 -54.65 -63.21
C GLN A 790 -55.49 -53.67 -62.60
N LEU A 791 -55.16 -53.90 -61.32
CA LEU A 791 -53.79 -54.14 -60.81
C LEU A 791 -53.89 -54.75 -59.39
N GLY A 792 -53.11 -55.74 -58.95
CA GLY A 792 -52.16 -56.58 -59.70
C GLY A 792 -50.81 -56.78 -59.00
N SER A 793 -50.75 -57.70 -58.03
CA SER A 793 -49.53 -58.36 -57.55
C SER A 793 -48.27 -57.50 -57.31
N LEU A 794 -48.06 -57.02 -56.08
CA LEU A 794 -46.72 -56.86 -55.48
C LEU A 794 -46.81 -56.60 -53.96
N PHE A 795 -46.85 -57.66 -53.13
CA PHE A 795 -46.24 -57.77 -51.78
C PHE A 795 -46.62 -59.10 -51.10
N LYS A 796 -46.10 -60.22 -51.62
CA LYS A 796 -46.15 -61.53 -50.92
C LYS A 796 -44.88 -62.34 -51.21
N LYS A 797 -43.82 -62.04 -50.48
CA LYS A 797 -42.52 -62.72 -50.52
C LYS A 797 -41.99 -62.82 -49.09
N GLY A 798 -41.70 -64.04 -48.62
CA GLY A 798 -41.33 -64.27 -47.21
C GLY A 798 -41.86 -65.57 -46.61
N ALA A 799 -41.95 -66.66 -47.39
CA ALA A 799 -42.30 -67.99 -46.91
C ALA A 799 -41.29 -69.00 -47.47
N THR A 800 -40.17 -69.17 -46.77
CA THR A 800 -39.08 -70.06 -47.15
C THR A 800 -39.19 -71.39 -46.41
N GLY A 801 -39.73 -72.41 -47.10
CA GLY A 801 -39.70 -73.82 -46.70
C GLY A 801 -39.29 -74.67 -47.92
N PRO A 802 -38.38 -75.64 -47.79
CA PRO A 802 -37.72 -76.26 -48.93
C PRO A 802 -38.61 -77.26 -49.68
N ALA A 803 -38.55 -77.21 -51.02
CA ALA A 803 -39.12 -78.25 -51.88
C ALA A 803 -38.12 -79.42 -52.05
N SER A 804 -38.64 -80.63 -52.17
CA SER A 804 -37.86 -81.84 -52.46
C SER A 804 -37.25 -81.81 -53.87
N PHE A 805 -35.94 -82.06 -53.98
CA PHE A 805 -35.25 -82.16 -55.27
C PHE A 805 -35.57 -83.46 -56.00
N SER A 806 -35.79 -83.35 -57.32
CA SER A 806 -35.84 -84.48 -58.27
C SER A 806 -34.55 -84.48 -59.12
N PRO A 807 -33.91 -85.63 -59.40
CA PRO A 807 -32.56 -85.68 -59.97
C PRO A 807 -32.53 -85.63 -61.51
N ALA A 808 -33.26 -84.70 -62.13
CA ALA A 808 -33.44 -84.65 -63.59
C ALA A 808 -32.60 -83.57 -64.31
N ASP A 809 -32.46 -82.37 -63.73
CA ASP A 809 -32.05 -81.16 -64.47
C ASP A 809 -30.61 -80.70 -64.20
N PHE A 810 -29.62 -81.56 -64.44
CA PHE A 810 -28.20 -81.16 -64.50
C PHE A 810 -27.84 -80.54 -65.87
N SER A 811 -28.43 -79.39 -66.18
CA SER A 811 -28.01 -78.57 -67.33
C SER A 811 -26.62 -77.96 -67.11
N VAL A 812 -25.80 -77.92 -68.16
CA VAL A 812 -24.50 -77.21 -68.14
C VAL A 812 -24.69 -75.73 -67.83
N ASP A 813 -25.77 -75.11 -68.33
CA ASP A 813 -26.05 -73.70 -68.09
C ASP A 813 -26.33 -73.40 -66.62
N SER A 814 -27.02 -74.30 -65.89
CA SER A 814 -27.29 -74.10 -64.46
C SER A 814 -26.03 -74.27 -63.60
N LEU A 815 -25.06 -75.07 -64.06
CA LEU A 815 -23.72 -75.14 -63.47
C LEU A 815 -22.91 -73.86 -63.77
N VAL A 816 -22.98 -73.35 -64.99
CA VAL A 816 -22.30 -72.09 -65.37
C VAL A 816 -22.90 -70.88 -64.62
N GLU A 817 -24.22 -70.82 -64.43
CA GLU A 817 -24.85 -69.82 -63.58
C GLU A 817 -24.40 -69.93 -62.13
N ARG A 818 -24.34 -71.15 -61.55
CA ARG A 818 -23.84 -71.37 -60.19
C ARG A 818 -22.35 -71.00 -60.04
N VAL A 819 -21.54 -71.22 -61.07
CA VAL A 819 -20.13 -70.76 -61.11
C VAL A 819 -20.06 -69.23 -61.21
N ARG A 820 -20.99 -68.56 -61.91
CA ARG A 820 -21.08 -67.09 -61.93
C ARG A 820 -21.51 -66.53 -60.57
N THR A 821 -22.51 -67.09 -59.90
CA THR A 821 -22.91 -66.62 -58.56
C THR A 821 -21.79 -66.84 -57.55
N LEU A 822 -21.17 -68.03 -57.55
CA LEU A 822 -20.01 -68.32 -56.70
C LEU A 822 -18.83 -67.39 -56.98
N SER A 823 -18.59 -67.01 -58.25
CA SER A 823 -17.58 -66.01 -58.63
C SER A 823 -17.90 -64.62 -58.06
N THR A 824 -19.15 -64.16 -58.15
CA THR A 824 -19.55 -62.88 -57.55
C THR A 824 -19.53 -62.90 -56.02
N GLU A 825 -19.85 -64.03 -55.39
CA GLU A 825 -19.72 -64.24 -53.95
C GLU A 825 -18.24 -64.21 -53.53
N HIS A 826 -17.35 -64.83 -54.32
CA HIS A 826 -15.91 -64.78 -54.08
C HIS A 826 -15.37 -63.35 -54.20
N GLN A 827 -15.78 -62.59 -55.22
CA GLN A 827 -15.40 -61.18 -55.39
C GLN A 827 -15.87 -60.31 -54.21
N GLN A 828 -17.09 -60.52 -53.72
CA GLN A 828 -17.60 -59.83 -52.52
C GLN A 828 -16.83 -60.22 -51.25
N LEU A 829 -16.40 -61.47 -51.11
CA LEU A 829 -15.53 -61.91 -50.03
C LEU A 829 -14.12 -61.30 -50.14
N THR A 830 -13.54 -61.21 -51.35
CA THR A 830 -12.25 -60.53 -51.57
C THR A 830 -12.34 -59.04 -51.23
N GLN A 831 -13.42 -58.36 -51.60
CA GLN A 831 -13.65 -56.96 -51.23
C GLN A 831 -13.79 -56.76 -49.72
N ARG A 832 -14.49 -57.67 -49.02
CA ARG A 832 -14.60 -57.65 -47.55
C ARG A 832 -13.28 -57.93 -46.84
N LEU A 833 -12.45 -58.82 -47.39
CA LEU A 833 -11.11 -59.06 -46.86
C LEU A 833 -10.23 -57.82 -47.05
N ALA A 834 -10.24 -57.20 -48.23
CA ALA A 834 -9.51 -55.97 -48.49
C ALA A 834 -9.94 -54.82 -47.55
N SER A 835 -11.25 -54.62 -47.32
CA SER A 835 -11.72 -53.59 -46.38
C SER A 835 -11.33 -53.90 -44.94
N LEU A 836 -11.30 -55.17 -44.53
CA LEU A 836 -10.84 -55.58 -43.19
C LEU A 836 -9.31 -55.44 -43.03
N GLU A 837 -8.54 -55.63 -44.09
CA GLU A 837 -7.09 -55.37 -44.10
C GLU A 837 -6.78 -53.86 -44.02
N GLU A 838 -7.55 -53.03 -44.73
CA GLU A 838 -7.46 -51.56 -44.67
C GLU A 838 -7.91 -51.00 -43.30
N GLU A 839 -9.04 -51.49 -42.77
CA GLU A 839 -9.54 -51.15 -41.43
C GLU A 839 -8.51 -51.56 -40.36
N LYS A 840 -7.96 -52.79 -40.43
CA LYS A 840 -6.90 -53.27 -39.53
C LYS A 840 -5.62 -52.44 -39.66
N GLY A 841 -5.26 -52.00 -40.87
CA GLY A 841 -4.15 -51.06 -41.09
C GLY A 841 -4.36 -49.74 -40.35
N SER A 842 -5.56 -49.15 -40.47
CA SER A 842 -5.90 -47.91 -39.74
C SER A 842 -5.96 -48.11 -38.22
N ALA A 843 -6.37 -49.28 -37.74
CA ALA A 843 -6.36 -49.66 -36.33
C ALA A 843 -4.93 -49.87 -35.78
N GLU A 844 -4.00 -50.41 -36.58
CA GLU A 844 -2.59 -50.52 -36.20
C GLU A 844 -1.88 -49.16 -36.23
N GLU A 845 -2.19 -48.29 -37.19
CA GLU A 845 -1.61 -46.95 -37.26
C GLU A 845 -2.14 -46.01 -36.15
N SER A 846 -3.43 -46.10 -35.81
CA SER A 846 -3.99 -45.36 -34.66
C SER A 846 -3.47 -45.87 -33.32
N ARG A 847 -3.31 -47.19 -33.14
CA ARG A 847 -2.60 -47.77 -31.98
C ARG A 847 -1.16 -47.28 -31.88
N LYS A 848 -0.43 -47.20 -33.01
CA LYS A 848 0.92 -46.65 -33.02
C LYS A 848 0.94 -45.18 -32.59
N LYS A 849 0.08 -44.34 -33.17
CA LYS A 849 -0.04 -42.92 -32.78
C LYS A 849 -0.41 -42.75 -31.29
N SER A 850 -1.24 -43.64 -30.75
CA SER A 850 -1.56 -43.69 -29.32
C SER A 850 -0.34 -44.06 -28.46
N ALA A 851 0.46 -45.05 -28.89
CA ALA A 851 1.68 -45.45 -28.17
C ALA A 851 2.78 -44.37 -28.24
N ASP A 852 2.97 -43.73 -29.40
CA ASP A 852 3.88 -42.60 -29.57
C ASP A 852 3.45 -41.40 -28.70
N ALA A 853 2.14 -41.14 -28.57
CA ALA A 853 1.59 -40.13 -27.66
C ALA A 853 1.76 -40.49 -26.17
N GLN A 854 1.54 -41.76 -25.79
CA GLN A 854 1.80 -42.25 -24.43
C GLN A 854 3.29 -42.09 -24.06
N GLY A 855 4.21 -42.46 -24.95
CA GLY A 855 5.64 -42.23 -24.75
C GLY A 855 6.01 -40.74 -24.60
N SER A 856 5.33 -39.85 -25.33
CA SER A 856 5.49 -38.40 -25.16
C SER A 856 4.97 -37.88 -23.81
N LEU A 857 3.86 -38.45 -23.30
CA LEU A 857 3.35 -38.13 -21.97
C LEU A 857 4.26 -38.67 -20.87
N GLU A 858 4.73 -39.92 -20.95
CA GLU A 858 5.71 -40.47 -20.01
C GLU A 858 7.01 -39.67 -19.96
N ALA A 859 7.49 -39.16 -21.10
CA ALA A 859 8.67 -38.30 -21.15
C ALA A 859 8.43 -36.96 -20.44
N LYS A 860 7.24 -36.36 -20.60
CA LYS A 860 6.85 -35.13 -19.89
C LYS A 860 6.67 -35.35 -18.40
N VAL A 861 6.09 -36.49 -17.98
CA VAL A 861 5.96 -36.85 -16.56
C VAL A 861 7.35 -36.96 -15.93
N LYS A 862 8.29 -37.65 -16.57
CA LYS A 862 9.68 -37.74 -16.08
C LYS A 862 10.39 -36.38 -16.03
N GLU A 863 10.17 -35.51 -17.01
CA GLU A 863 10.71 -34.13 -16.96
C GLU A 863 10.10 -33.31 -15.80
N LEU A 864 8.82 -33.52 -15.47
CA LEU A 864 8.18 -32.89 -14.31
C LEU A 864 8.67 -33.50 -12.98
N GLU A 865 8.84 -34.82 -12.90
CA GLU A 865 9.43 -35.51 -11.75
C GLU A 865 10.86 -35.00 -11.46
N GLU A 866 11.72 -34.90 -12.49
CA GLU A 866 13.07 -34.34 -12.36
C GLU A 866 13.05 -32.86 -11.91
N ARG A 867 12.12 -32.05 -12.43
CA ARG A 867 11.95 -30.64 -12.00
C ARG A 867 11.48 -30.52 -10.55
N ILE A 868 10.54 -31.38 -10.11
CA ILE A 868 10.07 -31.43 -8.72
C ILE A 868 11.20 -31.87 -7.79
N GLU A 869 12.00 -32.87 -8.18
CA GLU A 869 13.15 -33.32 -7.38
C GLU A 869 14.24 -32.23 -7.28
N VAL A 870 14.41 -31.39 -8.32
CA VAL A 870 15.29 -30.21 -8.28
C VAL A 870 14.71 -29.09 -7.41
N SER A 871 13.40 -28.83 -7.48
CA SER A 871 12.73 -27.84 -6.62
C SER A 871 12.88 -28.21 -5.15
N ALA A 872 12.55 -29.45 -4.77
CA ALA A 872 12.68 -29.95 -3.40
C ALA A 872 14.12 -29.84 -2.87
N LYS A 873 15.15 -30.06 -3.72
CA LYS A 873 16.57 -29.85 -3.35
C LYS A 873 16.91 -28.37 -3.15
N GLN A 874 16.31 -27.47 -3.92
CA GLN A 874 16.46 -26.02 -3.73
C GLN A 874 15.74 -25.54 -2.46
N GLU A 875 14.52 -26.00 -2.22
CA GLU A 875 13.74 -25.74 -1.00
C GLU A 875 14.49 -26.19 0.26
N VAL A 876 15.05 -27.41 0.28
CA VAL A 876 15.89 -27.89 1.40
C VAL A 876 17.11 -26.98 1.59
N SER A 877 17.81 -26.57 0.54
CA SER A 877 18.96 -25.66 0.68
C SER A 877 18.55 -24.24 1.12
N MET A 878 17.33 -23.79 0.82
CA MET A 878 16.79 -22.53 1.37
C MET A 878 16.41 -22.69 2.85
N LEU A 879 15.85 -23.82 3.26
CA LEU A 879 15.53 -24.11 4.67
C LEU A 879 16.80 -24.22 5.52
N GLU A 880 17.88 -24.83 5.02
CA GLU A 880 19.20 -24.83 5.66
C GLU A 880 19.71 -23.40 5.87
N ARG A 881 19.71 -22.56 4.83
CA ARG A 881 20.13 -21.14 4.94
C ARG A 881 19.23 -20.32 5.88
N LEU A 882 17.93 -20.57 5.90
CA LEU A 882 17.00 -19.91 6.83
C LEU A 882 17.25 -20.35 8.27
N ASN A 883 17.66 -21.60 8.50
CA ASN A 883 18.11 -22.06 9.82
C ASN A 883 19.41 -21.36 10.24
N ASP A 884 20.43 -21.29 9.36
CA ASP A 884 21.71 -20.61 9.64
C ASP A 884 21.52 -19.09 9.88
N LEU A 885 20.63 -18.45 9.12
CA LEU A 885 20.20 -17.06 9.35
C LEU A 885 19.44 -16.90 10.67
N THR A 886 18.63 -17.89 11.07
CA THR A 886 17.94 -17.86 12.36
C THR A 886 18.92 -18.03 13.52
N GLU A 887 19.88 -18.95 13.44
CA GLU A 887 20.91 -19.15 14.47
C GLU A 887 21.82 -17.91 14.60
N SER A 888 22.22 -17.29 13.49
CA SER A 888 22.98 -16.02 13.52
C SER A 888 22.16 -14.82 14.02
N LEU A 889 20.85 -14.78 13.78
CA LEU A 889 19.95 -13.82 14.42
C LEU A 889 19.77 -14.09 15.92
N GLU A 890 19.81 -15.34 16.38
CA GLU A 890 19.74 -15.66 17.81
C GLU A 890 21.05 -15.37 18.55
N THR A 891 22.21 -15.65 17.96
CA THR A 891 23.51 -15.28 18.55
C THR A 891 23.68 -13.77 18.65
N THR A 892 23.40 -13.01 17.58
CA THR A 892 23.45 -11.53 17.62
C THR A 892 22.43 -10.93 18.59
N ARG A 893 21.23 -11.52 18.75
CA ARG A 893 20.27 -11.14 19.81
C ARG A 893 20.79 -11.46 21.21
N ALA A 894 21.52 -12.56 21.40
CA ALA A 894 22.15 -12.90 22.68
C ALA A 894 23.31 -11.95 23.03
N GLU A 895 24.14 -11.59 22.04
CA GLU A 895 25.21 -10.60 22.18
C GLU A 895 24.65 -9.21 22.48
N LYS A 896 23.58 -8.78 21.79
CA LYS A 896 22.89 -7.52 22.10
C LYS A 896 22.38 -7.49 23.54
N ARG A 897 21.74 -8.56 24.04
CA ARG A 897 21.30 -8.66 25.45
C ARG A 897 22.46 -8.60 26.44
N LYS A 898 23.62 -9.17 26.07
CA LYS A 898 24.85 -9.10 26.89
C LYS A 898 25.38 -7.67 26.96
N LEU A 899 25.42 -6.96 25.82
CA LEU A 899 25.81 -5.54 25.76
C LEU A 899 24.84 -4.65 26.53
N GLU A 900 23.52 -4.83 26.38
CA GLU A 900 22.49 -4.13 27.17
C GLU A 900 22.67 -4.35 28.68
N MET A 901 23.05 -5.56 29.11
CA MET A 901 23.35 -5.86 30.50
C MET A 901 24.63 -5.17 30.97
N GLN A 902 25.68 -5.12 30.14
CA GLN A 902 26.93 -4.42 30.44
C GLN A 902 26.72 -2.89 30.54
N ILE A 903 25.91 -2.30 29.65
CA ILE A 903 25.51 -0.89 29.71
C ILE A 903 24.79 -0.61 31.03
N ARG A 904 23.81 -1.42 31.43
CA ARG A 904 23.09 -1.25 32.71
C ARG A 904 24.01 -1.36 33.93
N THR A 905 25.04 -2.21 33.91
CA THR A 905 26.03 -2.24 35.00
C THR A 905 26.89 -0.98 35.02
N LEU A 906 27.33 -0.47 33.86
CA LEU A 906 28.10 0.77 33.78
C LEU A 906 27.25 2.01 34.17
N GLU A 907 25.95 2.02 33.86
CA GLU A 907 25.00 3.04 34.32
C GLU A 907 24.83 3.01 35.84
N ALA A 908 24.71 1.82 36.43
CA ALA A 908 24.62 1.65 37.89
C ALA A 908 25.93 2.04 38.59
N ASP A 909 27.10 1.66 38.05
CA ASP A 909 28.41 2.05 38.58
C ASP A 909 28.64 3.57 38.44
N LYS A 910 28.23 4.17 37.32
CA LYS A 910 28.23 5.63 37.12
C LYS A 910 27.33 6.33 38.15
N ALA A 911 26.12 5.83 38.40
CA ALA A 911 25.24 6.38 39.44
C ALA A 911 25.84 6.25 40.85
N ALA A 912 26.47 5.11 41.17
CA ALA A 912 27.16 4.90 42.44
C ALA A 912 28.47 5.69 42.57
N LEU A 913 29.08 6.14 41.47
CA LEU A 913 30.18 7.10 41.47
C LEU A 913 29.67 8.54 41.63
N GLN A 914 28.57 8.89 40.95
CA GLN A 914 27.87 10.17 41.11
C GLN A 914 27.48 10.39 42.58
N GLU A 915 26.83 9.40 43.21
CA GLU A 915 26.46 9.44 44.64
C GLU A 915 27.69 9.65 45.56
N LYS A 916 28.84 9.03 45.25
CA LYS A 916 30.09 9.23 46.00
C LYS A 916 30.68 10.63 45.80
N VAL A 917 30.57 11.20 44.60
CA VAL A 917 31.01 12.58 44.29
C VAL A 917 30.11 13.58 45.02
N ASP A 918 28.80 13.39 45.00
CA ASP A 918 27.83 14.24 45.69
C ASP A 918 27.99 14.13 47.22
N ALA A 919 28.24 12.92 47.76
CA ALA A 919 28.55 12.70 49.17
C ALA A 919 29.93 13.30 49.58
N ALA A 920 30.90 13.36 48.66
CA ALA A 920 32.17 14.05 48.88
C ALA A 920 32.00 15.58 48.85
N ALA A 921 31.16 16.11 47.95
CA ALA A 921 30.81 17.53 47.90
C ALA A 921 29.99 17.99 49.11
N ALA A 922 29.12 17.12 49.65
CA ALA A 922 28.34 17.36 50.86
C ALA A 922 29.17 17.32 52.16
N ARG A 923 30.46 16.94 52.11
CA ARG A 923 31.33 16.82 53.28
C ARG A 923 32.04 18.15 53.58
N PRO A 924 31.72 18.87 54.68
CA PRO A 924 32.30 20.17 54.97
C PRO A 924 33.82 20.09 55.22
N ALA A 925 34.54 21.06 54.68
CA ALA A 925 36.00 21.04 54.62
C ALA A 925 36.69 21.22 55.99
N PRO A 926 37.67 20.37 56.36
CA PRO A 926 38.65 20.69 57.40
C PRO A 926 39.70 21.69 56.88
N THR A 927 40.39 22.35 57.81
CA THR A 927 41.34 23.46 57.55
C THR A 927 42.59 23.06 56.75
N PRO A 928 43.17 23.98 55.96
CA PRO A 928 44.25 23.67 55.02
C PRO A 928 45.62 23.45 55.68
N SER A 929 46.28 22.33 55.37
CA SER A 929 47.73 22.15 55.60
C SER A 929 48.33 21.01 54.77
N VAL A 930 49.58 21.21 54.31
CA VAL A 930 50.50 20.23 53.68
C VAL A 930 50.16 19.76 52.25
N PRO A 931 51.06 19.96 51.25
CA PRO A 931 50.90 19.42 49.90
C PRO A 931 51.46 17.99 49.78
N ALA A 932 50.58 17.01 49.57
CA ALA A 932 50.97 15.61 49.28
C ALA A 932 49.93 14.79 48.50
N ALA A 933 48.78 15.36 48.13
CA ALA A 933 47.62 14.61 47.66
C ALA A 933 47.36 14.63 46.15
N SER A 934 47.97 15.55 45.39
CA SER A 934 47.70 15.66 43.94
C SER A 934 48.12 14.39 43.21
N THR A 935 49.31 13.86 43.48
CA THR A 935 49.88 12.70 42.77
C THR A 935 49.08 11.40 42.87
N ALA A 936 48.10 11.31 43.78
CA ALA A 936 47.15 10.20 43.83
C ALA A 936 45.98 10.45 42.85
N GLY A 937 45.33 11.61 42.94
CA GLY A 937 44.26 12.01 42.02
C GLY A 937 44.74 12.19 40.58
N ASP A 938 45.97 12.70 40.38
CA ASP A 938 46.63 12.78 39.07
C ASP A 938 46.83 11.37 38.47
N GLY A 939 47.08 10.36 39.30
CA GLY A 939 47.20 8.96 38.90
C GLY A 939 45.85 8.33 38.52
N GLU A 940 44.81 8.55 39.35
CA GLU A 940 43.44 8.09 39.06
C GLU A 940 42.87 8.78 37.81
N LEU A 941 43.16 10.06 37.59
CA LEU A 941 42.79 10.81 36.38
C LEU A 941 43.60 10.40 35.14
N GLN A 942 44.85 9.94 35.31
CA GLN A 942 45.64 9.34 34.24
C GLN A 942 45.05 7.98 33.86
N GLU A 943 44.77 7.11 34.83
CA GLU A 943 44.19 5.78 34.58
C GLU A 943 42.79 5.87 33.95
N LEU A 944 41.93 6.82 34.38
CA LEU A 944 40.66 7.09 33.71
C LEU A 944 40.81 7.68 32.30
N ARG A 945 41.86 8.47 32.04
CA ARG A 945 42.16 8.98 30.69
C ARG A 945 42.64 7.87 29.76
N ASP A 946 43.47 6.98 30.28
CA ASP A 946 44.00 5.84 29.54
C ASP A 946 42.85 4.83 29.25
N GLN A 947 41.94 4.61 30.20
CA GLN A 947 40.71 3.82 29.97
C GLN A 947 39.75 4.46 28.94
N ILE A 948 39.63 5.79 28.91
CA ILE A 948 38.87 6.49 27.86
C ILE A 948 39.55 6.32 26.49
N SER A 949 40.88 6.40 26.43
CA SER A 949 41.66 6.13 25.21
C SER A 949 41.44 4.70 24.69
N ASP A 950 41.50 3.70 25.57
CA ASP A 950 41.27 2.29 25.20
C ASP A 950 39.84 2.07 24.68
N LEU A 951 38.83 2.69 25.31
CA LEU A 951 37.43 2.62 24.86
C LEU A 951 37.19 3.38 23.55
N GLU A 952 37.88 4.49 23.31
CA GLU A 952 37.86 5.22 22.03
C GLU A 952 38.51 4.38 20.91
N GLU A 953 39.61 3.66 21.19
CA GLU A 953 40.21 2.72 20.23
C GLU A 953 39.30 1.51 19.98
N GLU A 954 38.73 0.88 21.01
CA GLU A 954 37.77 -0.23 20.85
C GLU A 954 36.55 0.18 20.04
N LEU A 955 36.00 1.38 20.28
CA LEU A 955 34.85 1.91 19.53
C LEU A 955 35.22 2.23 18.07
N ALA A 956 36.39 2.82 17.82
CA ALA A 956 36.88 3.03 16.46
C ALA A 956 37.11 1.68 15.73
N ASP A 957 37.61 0.65 16.42
CA ASP A 957 37.81 -0.67 15.85
C ASP A 957 36.50 -1.45 15.66
N ALA A 958 35.49 -1.23 16.51
CA ALA A 958 34.13 -1.71 16.30
C ALA A 958 33.49 -1.07 15.06
N GLN A 959 33.64 0.24 14.88
CA GLN A 959 33.20 0.95 13.66
C GLN A 959 33.93 0.45 12.40
N LYS A 960 35.25 0.20 12.46
CA LYS A 960 36.00 -0.42 11.34
C LYS A 960 35.46 -1.83 11.01
N ARG A 961 35.09 -2.63 12.01
CA ARG A 961 34.50 -3.96 11.81
C ARG A 961 33.11 -3.86 11.19
N GLU A 962 32.27 -2.94 11.66
CA GLU A 962 30.94 -2.69 11.09
C GLU A 962 31.02 -2.16 9.64
N GLN A 963 31.89 -1.19 9.37
CA GLN A 963 32.12 -0.71 8.00
C GLN A 963 32.60 -1.84 7.08
N ARG A 964 33.40 -2.78 7.60
CA ARG A 964 33.85 -3.96 6.85
C ARG A 964 32.72 -4.95 6.58
N THR A 965 31.86 -5.26 7.56
CA THR A 965 30.70 -6.15 7.31
C THR A 965 29.68 -5.50 6.39
N ARG A 966 29.40 -4.19 6.54
CA ARG A 966 28.58 -3.41 5.59
C ARG A 966 29.17 -3.46 4.17
N ALA A 967 30.48 -3.32 4.02
CA ALA A 967 31.14 -3.43 2.71
C ALA A 967 31.04 -4.85 2.11
N GLN A 968 31.19 -5.91 2.92
CA GLN A 968 31.02 -7.29 2.48
C GLN A 968 29.57 -7.58 2.05
N LEU A 969 28.57 -7.11 2.80
CA LEU A 969 27.16 -7.25 2.43
C LEU A 969 26.80 -6.49 1.14
N LEU A 970 27.46 -5.36 0.87
CA LEU A 970 27.33 -4.63 -0.40
C LEU A 970 28.02 -5.37 -1.57
N GLU A 971 29.16 -6.03 -1.32
CA GLU A 971 29.83 -6.89 -2.30
C GLU A 971 28.94 -8.11 -2.63
N GLU A 972 28.41 -8.80 -1.62
CA GLU A 972 27.46 -9.92 -1.76
C GLU A 972 26.15 -9.51 -2.45
N LEU A 973 25.59 -8.34 -2.14
CA LEU A 973 24.44 -7.79 -2.87
C LEU A 973 24.79 -7.54 -4.35
N SER A 974 26.00 -7.05 -4.64
CA SER A 974 26.44 -6.81 -6.03
C SER A 974 26.68 -8.12 -6.81
N THR A 975 27.19 -9.18 -6.17
CA THR A 975 27.35 -10.49 -6.82
C THR A 975 25.98 -11.12 -7.09
N VAL A 976 25.06 -11.11 -6.12
CA VAL A 976 23.68 -11.60 -6.32
C VAL A 976 22.95 -10.81 -7.41
N GLN A 977 23.09 -9.48 -7.46
CA GLN A 977 22.55 -8.68 -8.57
C GLN A 977 23.15 -9.08 -9.92
N SER A 978 24.46 -9.34 -9.97
CA SER A 978 25.14 -9.82 -11.18
C SER A 978 24.64 -11.20 -11.61
N GLU A 979 24.44 -12.13 -10.67
CA GLU A 979 23.91 -13.47 -10.92
C GLU A 979 22.47 -13.41 -11.43
N VAL A 980 21.60 -12.63 -10.79
CA VAL A 980 20.22 -12.36 -11.25
C VAL A 980 20.21 -11.75 -12.65
N SER A 981 21.14 -10.84 -12.97
CA SER A 981 21.27 -10.29 -14.33
C SER A 981 21.69 -11.37 -15.35
N SER A 982 22.56 -12.29 -14.93
CA SER A 982 23.01 -13.42 -15.74
C SER A 982 21.87 -14.41 -15.99
N LEU A 983 21.08 -14.74 -14.96
CA LEU A 983 19.93 -15.64 -15.03
C LEU A 983 18.81 -15.04 -15.88
N LYS A 984 18.50 -13.74 -15.72
CA LYS A 984 17.58 -13.01 -16.63
C LYS A 984 18.08 -13.03 -18.08
N THR A 985 19.40 -12.99 -18.29
CA THR A 985 19.99 -13.10 -19.64
C THR A 985 19.93 -14.53 -20.19
N GLN A 986 20.18 -15.56 -19.37
CA GLN A 986 20.03 -16.96 -19.75
C GLN A 986 18.55 -17.31 -20.06
N LEU A 987 17.60 -16.82 -19.26
CA LEU A 987 16.16 -16.96 -19.49
C LEU A 987 15.74 -16.34 -20.83
N ARG A 988 16.19 -15.10 -21.13
CA ARG A 988 15.98 -14.47 -22.45
C ARG A 988 16.60 -15.26 -23.60
N GLN A 989 17.75 -15.92 -23.39
CA GLN A 989 18.33 -16.82 -24.39
C GLN A 989 17.55 -18.14 -24.54
N ALA A 990 17.01 -18.70 -23.46
CA ALA A 990 16.16 -19.89 -23.49
C ALA A 990 14.82 -19.61 -24.19
N GLN A 991 14.17 -18.48 -23.87
CA GLN A 991 12.98 -17.99 -24.54
C GLN A 991 13.21 -17.80 -26.04
N ARG A 992 14.34 -17.20 -26.46
CA ARG A 992 14.72 -17.09 -27.88
C ARG A 992 14.96 -18.45 -28.56
N LYS A 993 15.50 -19.45 -27.85
CA LYS A 993 15.69 -20.83 -28.35
C LYS A 993 14.37 -21.63 -28.44
N LEU A 994 13.36 -21.28 -27.64
CA LEU A 994 11.99 -21.81 -27.72
C LEU A 994 11.20 -21.14 -28.85
N GLY A 995 11.20 -19.81 -28.91
CA GLY A 995 10.52 -19.05 -29.97
C GLY A 995 11.08 -19.23 -31.38
N ALA A 996 12.29 -19.80 -31.52
CA ALA A 996 12.87 -20.21 -32.79
C ALA A 996 12.67 -21.71 -33.12
N LYS A 997 11.76 -22.39 -32.40
CA LYS A 997 11.32 -23.78 -32.63
C LYS A 997 9.81 -23.90 -32.88
N ALA A 998 9.09 -22.78 -32.90
CA ALA A 998 7.76 -22.65 -33.49
C ALA A 998 7.89 -22.08 -34.91
#